data_AF-A0A7V4CUC5-F1
#
_entry.id   AF-A0A7V4CUC5-F1
#
_cell.length_a   1.000
_cell.length_b   1.000
_cell.length_c   1.000
_cell.angle_alpha   90.00
_cell.angle_beta   90.00
_cell.angle_gamma   90.00
#
_symmetry.space_group_name_H-M   'P 1'
#
loop_
_entity.id
_entity.type
_entity.pdbx_description
1 polymer ?
#
loop_
_entity_poly.entity_id
_entity_poly.type
_entity_poly.pdbx_seq_one_letter_code
_entity_poly.pdbx_strand_id
1 'polypeptide(L)'
;MKRTVYYFFILFIILSFPIFSQTDPVFQKIVELGTKDNRVMVHQDILCNRFGGRLTGSDAYTNAANWALNEFKSWGLKAELDYVAEEPVGFNRGPWFGKMIKPNEMYLEFGTPGYTAGTKGKQKGHVVILPKEENQIDLMKDKIKGAWVLIDGENTGYPRDRDSISPATKKLISYGALGTIQLARIPFRLFDGRNIKSWNELPTLPDIKLLDKQFDQIKSMVEKGEEVILEFDIRNFFYQGPVKYHNVIAWLPGTEFPDEYVILGAHLDSYDHATGAIDNASGVSRMMEAIRLLVQSGAKPKRSIMVQLYAAEERGLIGSRAWVDKNKDKLSKISLMLNNDSGTNPVVGMGVPKIIYDYIKPAIEPIENLQLNYKFSLQETGLIRRAGRGGTDSHSFVMAGVPAPWLRTQGPHQYGTTWHTMLDTYDQTIPDAQEYSALIYALIAYQIANLDNLVPREGAFLPDGIYADLNTNKGRITLALDYENVPMTVANFIGLTEGKIKNSALKEGTPYYNGSIWHRVVPGHVIQAGMPNTGKETEGPGYEFPNEIYPKLSHNKAGMLGMANSGPHTNGSQFYITLGDRSYLDGNYTLFGWVAEGMDIVNKIVQGDTIKSVSITRIGEKANKFEVTDESFRKMVNEAKAKVKLEEEKRAKDEEAAIKKLLPKAKTTKSGIKYEILKEGSGDKPKSGSVLRVSYKGTALLKDFPFVSSSEDGKPTNYLDVPEVFNYTVGTTKINPGLDEILSDMKSGEKRKAIVPFTLAYGNNGFYAKMVEGKKRFIIPPFTSLVYEIELLEIK
;
A
#
# COMPACT_ATOMS: atom_id res chain seq x y z
N MET A 1 2.77 57.76 57.19
CA MET A 1 1.54 57.21 57.81
C MET A 1 0.54 56.85 56.73
N LYS A 2 0.04 55.61 56.77
CA LYS A 2 -1.12 55.01 56.08
C LYS A 2 -1.15 55.07 54.53
N ARG A 3 -0.89 53.92 53.90
CA ARG A 3 -1.38 53.60 52.54
C ARG A 3 -2.07 52.23 52.53
N THR A 4 -3.21 52.28 51.85
CA THR A 4 -4.32 51.35 51.68
C THR A 4 -3.91 50.03 51.01
N VAL A 5 -4.46 48.91 51.51
CA VAL A 5 -4.34 47.56 50.93
C VAL A 5 -5.42 47.38 49.86
N TYR A 6 -5.03 47.03 48.64
CA TYR A 6 -5.92 46.56 47.58
C TYR A 6 -5.96 45.03 47.57
N TYR A 7 -7.15 44.46 47.74
CA TYR A 7 -7.43 43.04 47.51
C TYR A 7 -7.62 42.79 46.01
N PHE A 8 -6.79 41.92 45.43
CA PHE A 8 -7.02 41.33 44.10
C PHE A 8 -7.96 40.12 44.25
N PHE A 9 -9.18 40.22 43.72
CA PHE A 9 -10.05 39.07 43.49
C PHE A 9 -9.63 38.39 42.18
N ILE A 10 -9.09 37.17 42.28
CA ILE A 10 -8.86 36.29 41.13
C ILE A 10 -10.19 35.57 40.85
N LEU A 11 -10.85 35.94 39.75
CA LEU A 11 -12.02 35.25 39.23
C LEU A 11 -11.55 33.97 38.51
N PHE A 12 -11.66 32.81 39.17
CA PHE A 12 -11.48 31.51 38.53
C PHE A 12 -12.68 31.24 37.63
N ILE A 13 -12.52 31.41 36.32
CA ILE A 13 -13.46 30.88 35.32
C ILE A 13 -13.20 29.37 35.24
N ILE A 14 -14.00 28.59 35.96
CA ILE A 14 -14.07 27.14 35.80
C ILE A 14 -14.81 26.88 34.48
N LEU A 15 -14.05 26.66 33.40
CA LEU A 15 -14.56 26.04 32.19
C LEU A 15 -15.07 24.64 32.55
N SER A 16 -16.37 24.55 32.75
CA SER A 16 -17.08 23.30 33.00
C SER A 16 -17.15 22.54 31.68
N PHE A 17 -16.25 21.58 31.47
CA PHE A 17 -16.46 20.60 30.41
C PHE A 17 -17.69 19.75 30.78
N PRO A 18 -18.64 19.52 29.85
CA PRO A 18 -19.81 18.71 30.13
C PRO A 18 -19.40 17.24 30.33
N ILE A 19 -19.37 16.79 31.59
CA ILE A 19 -19.38 15.38 31.98
C ILE A 19 -20.79 14.85 31.69
N PHE A 20 -21.14 14.66 30.42
CA PHE A 20 -22.52 14.35 30.01
C PHE A 20 -22.82 12.85 29.85
N SER A 21 -21.81 11.98 29.79
CA SER A 21 -22.05 10.58 29.43
C SER A 21 -22.18 9.58 30.59
N GLN A 22 -21.70 9.89 31.80
CA GLN A 22 -21.95 9.01 32.96
C GLN A 22 -23.41 9.10 33.45
N THR A 23 -24.16 10.12 33.02
CA THR A 23 -25.54 10.39 33.44
C THR A 23 -26.58 10.04 32.37
N ASP A 24 -26.20 9.64 31.15
CA ASP A 24 -27.16 9.25 30.10
C ASP A 24 -27.86 7.93 30.49
N PRO A 25 -29.16 7.95 30.82
CA PRO A 25 -29.90 6.76 31.24
C PRO A 25 -29.99 5.69 30.14
N VAL A 26 -30.03 6.10 28.87
CA VAL A 26 -30.10 5.16 27.73
C VAL A 26 -28.77 4.45 27.56
N PHE A 27 -27.65 5.18 27.64
CA PHE A 27 -26.31 4.58 27.61
C PHE A 27 -26.15 3.52 28.72
N GLN A 28 -26.52 3.86 29.96
CA GLN A 28 -26.47 2.92 31.08
C GLN A 28 -27.40 1.72 30.87
N LYS A 29 -28.58 1.94 30.27
CA LYS A 29 -29.51 0.85 29.95
C LYS A 29 -28.96 -0.10 28.89
N ILE A 30 -28.25 0.42 27.88
CA ILE A 30 -27.57 -0.41 26.88
C ILE A 30 -26.50 -1.28 27.57
N VAL A 31 -25.69 -0.70 28.46
CA VAL A 31 -24.69 -1.44 29.25
C VAL A 31 -25.33 -2.52 30.12
N GLU A 32 -26.44 -2.20 30.81
CA GLU A 32 -27.17 -3.17 31.61
C GLU A 32 -27.69 -4.34 30.76
N LEU A 33 -28.36 -4.05 29.65
CA LEU A 33 -28.91 -5.09 28.78
C LEU A 33 -27.79 -5.93 28.15
N GLY A 34 -26.72 -5.30 27.68
CA GLY A 34 -25.59 -6.00 27.06
C GLY A 34 -24.78 -6.86 28.04
N THR A 35 -24.93 -6.67 29.36
CA THR A 35 -24.30 -7.49 30.40
C THR A 35 -25.23 -8.51 31.04
N LYS A 36 -26.56 -8.34 30.95
CA LYS A 36 -27.55 -9.19 31.64
C LYS A 36 -28.54 -9.93 30.74
N ASP A 37 -28.86 -9.40 29.56
CA ASP A 37 -29.78 -9.98 28.57
C ASP A 37 -29.15 -9.95 27.17
N ASN A 38 -27.87 -10.28 27.06
CA ASN A 38 -27.20 -10.36 25.77
C ASN A 38 -27.57 -11.68 25.06
N ARG A 39 -28.02 -11.59 23.80
CA ARG A 39 -28.50 -12.74 23.02
C ARG A 39 -27.64 -13.07 21.81
N VAL A 40 -26.44 -12.50 21.71
CA VAL A 40 -25.54 -12.73 20.57
C VAL A 40 -25.31 -14.22 20.27
N MET A 41 -25.12 -15.04 21.31
CA MET A 41 -24.87 -16.47 21.13
C MET A 41 -26.12 -17.23 20.68
N VAL A 42 -27.32 -16.75 21.01
CA VAL A 42 -28.58 -17.33 20.50
C VAL A 42 -28.68 -17.11 18.99
N HIS A 43 -28.40 -15.88 18.53
CA HIS A 43 -28.40 -15.57 17.11
C HIS A 43 -27.34 -16.38 16.34
N GLN A 44 -26.15 -16.51 16.92
CA GLN A 44 -25.06 -17.25 16.30
C GLN A 44 -25.32 -18.76 16.27
N ASP A 45 -25.90 -19.32 17.34
CA ASP A 45 -26.33 -20.73 17.38
C ASP A 45 -27.34 -21.03 16.27
N ILE A 46 -28.35 -20.16 16.07
CA ILE A 46 -29.31 -20.31 14.98
C ILE A 46 -28.59 -20.28 13.62
N LEU A 47 -27.72 -19.30 13.38
CA LEU A 47 -26.97 -19.20 12.12
C LEU A 47 -26.15 -20.45 11.83
N CYS A 48 -25.45 -20.97 12.83
CA CYS A 48 -24.53 -22.09 12.67
C CYS A 48 -25.23 -23.45 12.68
N ASN A 49 -26.07 -23.71 13.69
CA ASN A 49 -26.60 -25.04 13.95
C ASN A 49 -27.97 -25.29 13.31
N ARG A 50 -28.71 -24.23 12.94
CA ARG A 50 -29.96 -24.37 12.18
C ARG A 50 -29.75 -24.26 10.67
N PHE A 51 -28.96 -23.28 10.22
CA PHE A 51 -28.73 -23.07 8.78
C PHE A 51 -27.44 -23.70 8.27
N GLY A 52 -26.39 -23.83 9.09
CA GLY A 52 -25.10 -24.34 8.64
C GLY A 52 -24.35 -23.33 7.79
N GLY A 53 -23.45 -23.80 6.93
CA GLY A 53 -22.78 -22.94 5.96
C GLY A 53 -23.75 -22.38 4.91
N ARG A 54 -23.67 -21.07 4.67
CA ARG A 54 -24.68 -20.27 3.96
C ARG A 54 -24.13 -19.76 2.62
N LEU A 55 -23.73 -20.67 1.74
CA LEU A 55 -23.17 -20.28 0.44
C LEU A 55 -24.17 -19.47 -0.38
N THR A 56 -23.68 -18.43 -1.05
CA THR A 56 -24.48 -17.64 -1.99
C THR A 56 -25.14 -18.54 -3.04
N GLY A 57 -26.47 -18.41 -3.19
CA GLY A 57 -27.27 -19.26 -4.08
C GLY A 57 -27.73 -20.59 -3.47
N SER A 58 -27.56 -20.79 -2.16
CA SER A 58 -28.10 -21.94 -1.42
C SER A 58 -29.44 -21.64 -0.73
N ASP A 59 -30.16 -22.69 -0.38
CA ASP A 59 -31.37 -22.56 0.46
C ASP A 59 -31.01 -22.08 1.88
N ALA A 60 -29.85 -22.49 2.41
CA ALA A 60 -29.37 -22.08 3.72
C ALA A 60 -29.19 -20.56 3.80
N TYR A 61 -28.58 -19.96 2.78
CA TYR A 61 -28.45 -18.50 2.67
C TYR A 61 -29.82 -17.81 2.60
N THR A 62 -30.70 -18.28 1.71
CA THR A 62 -32.04 -17.70 1.52
C THR A 62 -32.87 -17.75 2.81
N ASN A 63 -32.81 -18.87 3.52
CA ASN A 63 -33.51 -19.05 4.79
C ASN A 63 -32.91 -18.18 5.91
N ALA A 64 -31.60 -18.04 5.98
CA ALA A 64 -30.94 -17.14 6.93
C ALA A 64 -31.32 -15.67 6.69
N ALA A 65 -31.39 -15.24 5.43
CA ALA A 65 -31.79 -13.87 5.08
C ALA A 65 -33.24 -13.59 5.49
N ASN A 66 -34.16 -14.52 5.21
CA ASN A 66 -35.55 -14.41 5.63
C ASN A 66 -35.71 -14.45 7.15
N TRP A 67 -34.91 -15.26 7.85
CA TRP A 67 -34.90 -15.29 9.30
C TRP A 67 -34.46 -13.94 9.89
N ALA A 68 -33.32 -13.40 9.46
CA ALA A 68 -32.84 -12.11 9.95
C ALA A 68 -33.84 -10.98 9.67
N LEU A 69 -34.45 -10.96 8.49
CA LEU A 69 -35.53 -10.02 8.14
C LEU A 69 -36.70 -10.09 9.15
N ASN A 70 -37.14 -11.31 9.48
CA ASN A 70 -38.25 -11.52 10.40
C ASN A 70 -37.89 -11.16 11.84
N GLU A 71 -36.66 -11.45 12.28
CA GLU A 71 -36.17 -11.01 13.60
C GLU A 71 -36.20 -9.49 13.72
N PHE A 72 -35.64 -8.77 12.74
CA PHE A 72 -35.66 -7.30 12.75
C PHE A 72 -37.08 -6.74 12.80
N LYS A 73 -38.01 -7.29 12.02
CA LYS A 73 -39.43 -6.91 12.05
C LYS A 73 -40.08 -7.21 13.39
N SER A 74 -39.75 -8.34 14.02
CA SER A 74 -40.28 -8.72 15.34
C SER A 74 -39.82 -7.77 16.44
N TRP A 75 -38.65 -7.14 16.28
CA TRP A 75 -38.14 -6.10 17.17
C TRP A 75 -38.71 -4.71 16.84
N GLY A 76 -39.63 -4.61 15.89
CA GLY A 76 -40.29 -3.35 15.51
C GLY A 76 -39.45 -2.46 14.59
N LEU A 77 -38.36 -2.96 14.02
CA LEU A 77 -37.57 -2.22 13.04
C LEU A 77 -38.26 -2.26 11.67
N LYS A 78 -38.11 -1.16 10.92
CA LYS A 78 -38.30 -1.24 9.46
C LYS A 78 -37.20 -2.13 8.90
N ALA A 79 -37.54 -3.14 8.10
CA ALA A 79 -36.55 -4.01 7.48
C ALA A 79 -37.01 -4.54 6.12
N GLU A 80 -36.05 -4.72 5.19
CA GLU A 80 -36.30 -5.18 3.82
C GLU A 80 -35.17 -6.07 3.29
N LEU A 81 -35.47 -6.80 2.21
CA LEU A 81 -34.49 -7.49 1.38
C LEU A 81 -34.11 -6.58 0.22
N ASP A 82 -32.84 -6.22 0.14
CA ASP A 82 -32.29 -5.41 -0.95
C ASP A 82 -31.69 -6.32 -2.02
N TYR A 83 -32.34 -6.41 -3.18
CA TYR A 83 -31.93 -7.29 -4.29
C TYR A 83 -30.50 -6.99 -4.76
N VAL A 84 -29.64 -8.01 -4.80
CA VAL A 84 -28.24 -7.88 -5.23
C VAL A 84 -28.04 -8.43 -6.63
N ALA A 85 -28.20 -9.74 -6.79
CA ALA A 85 -28.08 -10.43 -8.08
C ALA A 85 -28.75 -11.81 -8.00
N GLU A 86 -28.48 -12.66 -8.99
CA GLU A 86 -28.97 -14.02 -9.06
C GLU A 86 -27.90 -15.02 -9.51
N GLU A 87 -27.98 -16.25 -9.01
CA GLU A 87 -27.19 -17.38 -9.49
C GLU A 87 -27.98 -18.16 -10.55
N PRO A 88 -27.35 -18.59 -11.65
CA PRO A 88 -28.06 -19.31 -12.72
C PRO A 88 -28.57 -20.69 -12.27
N VAL A 89 -27.95 -21.27 -11.25
CA VAL A 89 -28.27 -22.57 -10.67
C VAL A 89 -28.05 -22.48 -9.17
N GLY A 90 -28.98 -23.06 -8.39
CA GLY A 90 -28.82 -23.18 -6.95
C GLY A 90 -28.02 -24.41 -6.54
N PHE A 91 -27.32 -24.32 -5.41
CA PHE A 91 -26.48 -25.40 -4.88
C PHE A 91 -26.72 -25.61 -3.39
N ASN A 92 -26.95 -26.88 -3.02
CA ASN A 92 -26.95 -27.33 -1.64
C ASN A 92 -25.95 -28.47 -1.46
N ARG A 93 -25.04 -28.30 -0.50
CA ARG A 93 -24.12 -29.36 -0.10
C ARG A 93 -24.88 -30.49 0.58
N GLY A 94 -24.52 -31.72 0.22
CA GLY A 94 -24.95 -32.90 0.98
C GLY A 94 -23.77 -33.64 1.59
N PRO A 95 -24.04 -34.75 2.29
CA PRO A 95 -22.99 -35.53 2.93
C PRO A 95 -22.07 -36.18 1.89
N TRP A 96 -20.83 -36.43 2.29
CA TRP A 96 -19.88 -37.21 1.52
C TRP A 96 -19.21 -38.29 2.34
N PHE A 97 -18.86 -39.38 1.67
CA PHE A 97 -18.18 -40.53 2.25
C PHE A 97 -17.11 -41.03 1.28
N GLY A 98 -16.00 -41.52 1.81
CA GLY A 98 -14.87 -41.99 1.02
C GLY A 98 -14.07 -43.03 1.77
N LYS A 99 -13.66 -44.10 1.08
CA LYS A 99 -12.72 -45.09 1.61
C LYS A 99 -11.85 -45.70 0.53
N MET A 100 -10.63 -46.06 0.90
CA MET A 100 -9.82 -47.03 0.17
C MET A 100 -10.33 -48.43 0.51
N ILE A 101 -10.56 -49.26 -0.52
CA ILE A 101 -11.02 -50.65 -0.41
C ILE A 101 -9.86 -51.63 -0.53
N LYS A 102 -8.93 -51.34 -1.44
CA LYS A 102 -7.71 -52.11 -1.67
C LYS A 102 -6.49 -51.18 -1.67
N PRO A 103 -5.31 -51.63 -1.24
CA PRO A 103 -5.01 -52.98 -0.74
C PRO A 103 -5.51 -53.24 0.70
N ASN A 104 -5.71 -52.19 1.49
CA ASN A 104 -6.24 -52.25 2.85
C ASN A 104 -7.41 -51.26 2.99
N GLU A 105 -8.38 -51.59 3.85
CA GLU A 105 -9.49 -50.68 4.12
C GLU A 105 -9.01 -49.47 4.93
N MET A 106 -9.30 -48.25 4.44
CA MET A 106 -8.97 -47.00 5.11
C MET A 106 -10.03 -45.95 4.81
N TYR A 107 -10.62 -45.33 5.83
CA TYR A 107 -11.48 -44.16 5.66
C TYR A 107 -10.68 -42.97 5.15
N LEU A 108 -11.23 -42.23 4.19
CA LEU A 108 -10.60 -41.05 3.61
C LEU A 108 -11.14 -39.79 4.27
N GLU A 109 -10.24 -38.93 4.70
CA GLU A 109 -10.53 -37.59 5.19
C GLU A 109 -10.36 -36.61 4.02
N PHE A 110 -11.48 -36.10 3.53
CA PHE A 110 -11.51 -35.23 2.36
C PHE A 110 -12.66 -34.22 2.46
N GLY A 111 -12.54 -33.19 1.63
CA GLY A 111 -13.61 -32.24 1.35
C GLY A 111 -13.78 -32.02 -0.14
N THR A 112 -14.85 -31.31 -0.50
CA THR A 112 -15.18 -31.02 -1.89
C THR A 112 -15.54 -29.54 -2.05
N PRO A 113 -15.01 -28.82 -3.05
CA PRO A 113 -15.34 -27.41 -3.26
C PRO A 113 -16.85 -27.18 -3.47
N GLY A 114 -17.36 -26.01 -3.13
CA GLY A 114 -18.75 -25.63 -3.45
C GLY A 114 -19.00 -25.70 -4.96
N TYR A 115 -20.22 -26.07 -5.37
CA TYR A 115 -20.59 -26.26 -6.77
C TYR A 115 -19.86 -27.40 -7.52
N THR A 116 -19.24 -28.35 -6.82
CA THR A 116 -18.69 -29.57 -7.45
C THR A 116 -19.75 -30.64 -7.68
N ALA A 117 -19.52 -31.49 -8.69
CA ALA A 117 -20.43 -32.59 -9.00
C ALA A 117 -20.53 -33.60 -7.84
N GLY A 118 -21.73 -34.13 -7.60
CA GLY A 118 -21.90 -35.33 -6.80
C GLY A 118 -21.54 -36.61 -7.56
N THR A 119 -21.40 -37.72 -6.84
CA THR A 119 -21.31 -39.05 -7.44
C THR A 119 -22.70 -39.58 -7.79
N LYS A 120 -22.79 -40.55 -8.70
CA LYS A 120 -24.05 -41.25 -9.03
C LYS A 120 -24.32 -42.39 -8.04
N GLY A 121 -24.41 -42.04 -6.75
CA GLY A 121 -24.39 -42.99 -5.64
C GLY A 121 -22.96 -43.46 -5.31
N LYS A 122 -22.83 -44.64 -4.70
CA LYS A 122 -21.51 -45.22 -4.39
C LYS A 122 -20.80 -45.65 -5.68
N GLN A 123 -19.62 -45.09 -5.93
CA GLN A 123 -18.81 -45.45 -7.10
C GLN A 123 -17.45 -45.99 -6.66
N LYS A 124 -17.08 -47.15 -7.18
CA LYS A 124 -15.77 -47.79 -6.97
C LYS A 124 -14.96 -47.70 -8.25
N GLY A 125 -13.68 -47.37 -8.12
CA GLY A 125 -12.77 -47.30 -9.26
C GLY A 125 -11.33 -47.49 -8.84
N HIS A 126 -10.51 -47.92 -9.79
CA HIS A 126 -9.06 -47.95 -9.61
C HIS A 126 -8.48 -46.54 -9.66
N VAL A 127 -7.24 -46.39 -9.21
CA VAL A 127 -6.56 -45.09 -9.16
C VAL A 127 -5.54 -44.97 -10.27
N VAL A 128 -5.50 -43.79 -10.91
CA VAL A 128 -4.45 -43.43 -11.88
C VAL A 128 -3.86 -42.08 -11.54
N ILE A 129 -2.56 -41.91 -11.81
CA ILE A 129 -1.88 -40.61 -11.67
C ILE A 129 -1.95 -39.89 -13.01
N LEU A 130 -2.42 -38.65 -12.99
CA LEU A 130 -2.47 -37.80 -14.18
C LEU A 130 -1.02 -37.42 -14.60
N PRO A 131 -0.66 -37.56 -15.88
CA PRO A 131 0.65 -37.11 -16.35
C PRO A 131 0.75 -35.58 -16.26
N LYS A 132 1.99 -35.08 -16.15
CA LYS A 132 2.25 -33.63 -16.08
C LYS A 132 1.96 -32.92 -17.39
N GLU A 133 2.21 -33.58 -18.52
CA GLU A 133 2.00 -33.01 -19.85
C GLU A 133 0.64 -33.42 -20.41
N GLU A 134 -0.14 -32.45 -20.91
CA GLU A 134 -1.52 -32.66 -21.38
C GLU A 134 -1.61 -33.59 -22.60
N ASN A 135 -0.58 -33.60 -23.45
CA ASN A 135 -0.47 -34.50 -24.61
C ASN A 135 -0.33 -35.98 -24.20
N GLN A 136 0.17 -36.27 -22.99
CA GLN A 136 0.32 -37.63 -22.49
C GLN A 136 -0.99 -38.19 -21.92
N ILE A 137 -1.99 -37.34 -21.63
CA ILE A 137 -3.31 -37.78 -21.13
C ILE A 137 -3.98 -38.72 -22.15
N ASP A 138 -3.83 -38.44 -23.45
CA ASP A 138 -4.45 -39.21 -24.52
C ASP A 138 -3.91 -40.66 -24.59
N LEU A 139 -2.65 -40.86 -24.18
CA LEU A 139 -2.00 -42.18 -24.10
C LEU A 139 -2.55 -43.03 -22.94
N MET A 140 -3.25 -42.42 -21.99
CA MET A 140 -3.80 -43.07 -20.81
C MET A 140 -5.32 -43.25 -20.87
N LYS A 141 -5.97 -42.95 -21.99
CA LYS A 141 -7.43 -42.99 -22.14
C LYS A 141 -8.08 -44.27 -21.59
N ASP A 142 -7.49 -45.43 -21.87
CA ASP A 142 -8.04 -46.73 -21.48
C ASP A 142 -7.84 -46.99 -20.00
N LYS A 143 -6.77 -46.44 -19.40
CA LYS A 143 -6.53 -46.48 -17.96
C LYS A 143 -7.41 -45.49 -17.19
N ILE A 144 -7.82 -44.38 -17.79
CA ILE A 144 -8.64 -43.35 -17.14
C ILE A 144 -10.11 -43.80 -17.00
N LYS A 145 -10.59 -44.65 -17.90
CA LYS A 145 -11.98 -45.12 -17.89
C LYS A 145 -12.31 -45.83 -16.58
N GLY A 146 -13.25 -45.28 -15.81
CA GLY A 146 -13.66 -45.81 -14.50
C GLY A 146 -12.67 -45.53 -13.37
N ALA A 147 -11.71 -44.63 -13.56
CA ALA A 147 -10.67 -44.34 -12.57
C ALA A 147 -10.97 -43.11 -11.71
N TRP A 148 -10.45 -43.12 -10.48
CA TRP A 148 -10.21 -41.92 -9.68
C TRP A 148 -8.82 -41.36 -10.03
N VAL A 149 -8.76 -40.11 -10.47
CA VAL A 149 -7.55 -39.53 -11.05
C VAL A 149 -6.83 -38.65 -10.04
N LEU A 150 -5.61 -39.04 -9.62
CA LEU A 150 -4.75 -38.20 -8.80
C LEU A 150 -4.12 -37.11 -9.65
N ILE A 151 -4.24 -35.86 -9.23
CA ILE A 151 -3.56 -34.72 -9.85
C ILE A 151 -2.43 -34.29 -8.91
N ASP A 152 -1.22 -34.24 -9.43
CA ASP A 152 -0.02 -33.87 -8.67
C ASP A 152 -0.05 -32.37 -8.27
N GLY A 153 0.56 -32.06 -7.14
CA GLY A 153 0.60 -30.72 -6.57
C GLY A 153 -0.38 -30.47 -5.43
N GLU A 154 -0.08 -29.46 -4.62
CA GLU A 154 -0.89 -29.05 -3.47
C GLU A 154 -2.02 -28.12 -3.90
N ASN A 155 -3.24 -28.45 -3.48
CA ASN A 155 -4.39 -27.59 -3.65
C ASN A 155 -4.53 -26.64 -2.45
N THR A 156 -4.73 -25.36 -2.74
CA THR A 156 -4.87 -24.30 -1.73
C THR A 156 -6.33 -23.98 -1.38
N GLY A 157 -7.25 -24.87 -1.75
CA GLY A 157 -8.69 -24.86 -1.50
C GLY A 157 -9.55 -24.53 -2.72
N TYR A 158 -8.97 -23.94 -3.76
CA TYR A 158 -9.73 -23.57 -4.96
C TYR A 158 -10.20 -24.80 -5.75
N PRO A 159 -11.42 -24.74 -6.36
CA PRO A 159 -11.85 -25.75 -7.31
C PRO A 159 -10.90 -25.84 -8.50
N ARG A 160 -10.71 -27.06 -9.02
CA ARG A 160 -9.89 -27.34 -10.21
C ARG A 160 -10.31 -26.48 -11.41
N ASP A 161 -11.61 -26.32 -11.62
CA ASP A 161 -12.20 -25.56 -12.73
C ASP A 161 -13.01 -24.37 -12.20
N ARG A 162 -12.38 -23.52 -11.38
CA ARG A 162 -13.08 -22.40 -10.70
C ARG A 162 -13.86 -21.52 -11.66
N ASP A 163 -13.20 -20.95 -12.67
CA ASP A 163 -13.81 -19.94 -13.55
C ASP A 163 -14.21 -20.51 -14.92
N SER A 164 -13.53 -21.57 -15.36
CA SER A 164 -13.82 -22.28 -16.62
C SER A 164 -13.31 -23.73 -16.58
N ILE A 165 -13.88 -24.59 -17.42
CA ILE A 165 -13.48 -26.00 -17.52
C ILE A 165 -12.18 -26.11 -18.33
N SER A 166 -11.13 -26.63 -17.70
CA SER A 166 -9.81 -26.83 -18.33
C SER A 166 -9.83 -27.89 -19.44
N PRO A 167 -8.92 -27.81 -20.44
CA PRO A 167 -8.76 -28.85 -21.46
C PRO A 167 -8.53 -30.25 -20.88
N ALA A 168 -7.70 -30.36 -19.84
CA ALA A 168 -7.45 -31.61 -19.14
C ALA A 168 -8.74 -32.20 -18.55
N THR A 169 -9.56 -31.39 -17.87
CA THR A 169 -10.87 -31.83 -17.35
C THR A 169 -11.78 -32.35 -18.46
N LYS A 170 -11.86 -31.65 -19.60
CA LYS A 170 -12.68 -32.08 -20.76
C LYS A 170 -12.27 -33.46 -21.24
N LYS A 171 -10.96 -33.73 -21.34
CA LYS A 171 -10.42 -35.05 -21.68
C LYS A 171 -10.82 -36.10 -20.64
N LEU A 172 -10.62 -35.83 -19.35
CA LEU A 172 -10.98 -36.75 -18.26
C LEU A 172 -12.46 -37.13 -18.27
N ILE A 173 -13.35 -36.14 -18.49
CA ILE A 173 -14.79 -36.39 -18.67
C ILE A 173 -15.02 -37.30 -19.89
N SER A 174 -14.44 -36.98 -21.05
CA SER A 174 -14.64 -37.75 -22.27
C SER A 174 -14.12 -39.19 -22.20
N TYR A 175 -13.09 -39.43 -21.38
CA TYR A 175 -12.49 -40.75 -21.16
C TYR A 175 -13.19 -41.54 -20.05
N GLY A 176 -14.17 -40.95 -19.37
CA GLY A 176 -14.98 -41.64 -18.38
C GLY A 176 -14.30 -41.77 -17.00
N ALA A 177 -13.51 -40.78 -16.60
CA ALA A 177 -13.03 -40.67 -15.22
C ALA A 177 -14.21 -40.57 -14.23
N LEU A 178 -14.04 -41.13 -13.02
CA LEU A 178 -15.04 -41.05 -11.95
C LEU A 178 -14.95 -39.75 -11.15
N GLY A 179 -13.76 -39.14 -11.08
CA GLY A 179 -13.50 -37.90 -10.35
C GLY A 179 -12.01 -37.63 -10.27
N THR A 180 -11.64 -36.45 -9.78
CA THR A 180 -10.25 -36.08 -9.53
C THR A 180 -9.97 -35.90 -8.06
N ILE A 181 -8.74 -36.21 -7.65
CA ILE A 181 -8.27 -36.08 -6.28
C ILE A 181 -7.01 -35.22 -6.31
N GLN A 182 -6.98 -34.19 -5.47
CA GLN A 182 -5.80 -33.36 -5.23
C GLN A 182 -5.42 -33.40 -3.75
N LEU A 183 -4.14 -33.26 -3.47
CA LEU A 183 -3.61 -33.14 -2.12
C LEU A 183 -4.10 -31.84 -1.47
N ALA A 184 -4.53 -31.92 -0.21
CA ALA A 184 -4.82 -30.79 0.65
C ALA A 184 -4.21 -30.99 2.06
N ARG A 185 -3.78 -29.89 2.67
CA ARG A 185 -3.18 -29.88 4.02
C ARG A 185 -4.15 -29.30 5.04
N ILE A 186 -3.96 -29.70 6.30
CA ILE A 186 -4.63 -29.08 7.44
C ILE A 186 -3.97 -27.70 7.72
N PRO A 187 -4.75 -26.62 7.90
CA PRO A 187 -6.20 -26.61 7.94
C PRO A 187 -6.83 -26.68 6.52
N PHE A 188 -7.82 -27.57 6.35
CA PHE A 188 -8.46 -27.86 5.05
C PHE A 188 -9.25 -26.68 4.54
N ARG A 189 -8.73 -25.97 3.54
CA ARG A 189 -9.47 -24.89 2.89
C ARG A 189 -10.32 -25.39 1.74
N LEU A 190 -11.53 -24.86 1.61
CA LEU A 190 -12.44 -25.16 0.50
C LEU A 190 -13.19 -23.91 0.06
N PHE A 191 -13.11 -23.62 -1.24
CA PHE A 191 -13.79 -22.47 -1.85
C PHE A 191 -14.87 -22.96 -2.84
N ASP A 192 -15.51 -22.05 -3.56
CA ASP A 192 -16.58 -22.36 -4.51
C ASP A 192 -16.21 -22.13 -5.98
N GLY A 193 -16.86 -22.88 -6.87
CA GLY A 193 -16.81 -22.68 -8.31
C GLY A 193 -17.71 -21.54 -8.80
N ARG A 194 -17.32 -20.91 -9.92
CA ARG A 194 -17.99 -19.77 -10.56
C ARG A 194 -18.23 -19.98 -12.07
N ASN A 195 -17.96 -21.20 -12.54
CA ASN A 195 -17.97 -21.57 -13.95
C ASN A 195 -19.35 -22.03 -14.47
N ILE A 196 -20.32 -22.29 -13.60
CA ILE A 196 -21.66 -22.75 -14.01
C ILE A 196 -22.47 -21.57 -14.52
N LYS A 197 -22.86 -21.62 -15.80
CA LYS A 197 -23.64 -20.55 -16.47
C LYS A 197 -25.10 -20.93 -16.71
N SER A 198 -25.42 -22.22 -16.73
CA SER A 198 -26.77 -22.71 -16.97
C SER A 198 -26.98 -24.13 -16.41
N TRP A 199 -28.25 -24.55 -16.31
CA TRP A 199 -28.62 -25.91 -15.92
C TRP A 199 -28.07 -27.00 -16.84
N ASN A 200 -27.78 -26.69 -18.11
CA ASN A 200 -27.26 -27.66 -19.08
C ASN A 200 -25.72 -27.79 -19.00
N GLU A 201 -25.08 -26.97 -18.18
CA GLU A 201 -23.62 -26.90 -18.01
C GLU A 201 -23.18 -27.33 -16.61
N LEU A 202 -23.98 -28.15 -15.92
CA LEU A 202 -23.62 -28.67 -14.61
C LEU A 202 -22.33 -29.50 -14.69
N PRO A 203 -21.47 -29.41 -13.65
CA PRO A 203 -20.28 -30.24 -13.58
C PRO A 203 -20.69 -31.71 -13.46
N THR A 204 -19.98 -32.56 -14.19
CA THR A 204 -20.22 -34.01 -14.19
C THR A 204 -19.10 -34.81 -13.52
N LEU A 205 -17.97 -34.15 -13.20
CA LEU A 205 -16.77 -34.77 -12.65
C LEU A 205 -16.50 -34.21 -11.24
N PRO A 206 -16.68 -35.02 -10.18
CA PRO A 206 -16.37 -34.63 -8.81
C PRO A 206 -14.92 -34.16 -8.65
N ASP A 207 -14.74 -33.16 -7.80
CA ASP A 207 -13.46 -32.59 -7.40
C ASP A 207 -13.23 -32.80 -5.89
N ILE A 208 -12.24 -33.61 -5.54
CA ILE A 208 -11.97 -34.11 -4.19
C ILE A 208 -10.63 -33.55 -3.70
N LYS A 209 -10.62 -33.01 -2.48
CA LYS A 209 -9.42 -32.54 -1.78
C LYS A 209 -9.12 -33.49 -0.63
N LEU A 210 -8.10 -34.32 -0.78
CA LEU A 210 -7.76 -35.42 0.13
C LEU A 210 -6.59 -35.04 1.04
N LEU A 211 -6.64 -35.48 2.30
CA LEU A 211 -5.57 -35.29 3.27
C LEU A 211 -4.20 -35.71 2.71
N ASP A 212 -3.20 -34.85 2.86
CA ASP A 212 -1.83 -35.04 2.38
C ASP A 212 -1.25 -36.43 2.65
N LYS A 213 -1.28 -36.91 3.90
CA LYS A 213 -0.74 -38.23 4.26
C LYS A 213 -1.45 -39.37 3.52
N GLN A 214 -2.76 -39.27 3.33
CA GLN A 214 -3.55 -40.29 2.64
C GLN A 214 -3.33 -40.22 1.13
N PHE A 215 -3.22 -39.01 0.58
CA PHE A 215 -2.89 -38.79 -0.82
C PHE A 215 -1.52 -39.37 -1.15
N ASP A 216 -0.49 -39.05 -0.37
CA ASP A 216 0.88 -39.52 -0.58
C ASP A 216 0.98 -41.05 -0.43
N GLN A 217 0.27 -41.62 0.54
CA GLN A 217 0.18 -43.08 0.71
C GLN A 217 -0.43 -43.75 -0.52
N ILE A 218 -1.59 -43.26 -0.99
CA ILE A 218 -2.28 -43.79 -2.17
C ILE A 218 -1.43 -43.62 -3.43
N LYS A 219 -0.82 -42.45 -3.62
CA LYS A 219 0.09 -42.18 -4.74
C LYS A 219 1.27 -43.15 -4.73
N SER A 220 1.91 -43.35 -3.58
CA SER A 220 3.04 -44.28 -3.44
C SER A 220 2.66 -45.74 -3.77
N MET A 221 1.46 -46.18 -3.39
CA MET A 221 0.96 -47.52 -3.74
C MET A 221 0.78 -47.66 -5.27
N VAL A 222 0.17 -46.66 -5.91
CA VAL A 222 -0.03 -46.65 -7.38
C VAL A 222 1.31 -46.64 -8.12
N GLU A 223 2.30 -45.86 -7.66
CA GLU A 223 3.65 -45.80 -8.24
C GLU A 223 4.41 -47.13 -8.13
N LYS A 224 4.14 -47.91 -7.07
CA LYS A 224 4.69 -49.28 -6.89
C LYS A 224 3.97 -50.35 -7.72
N GLY A 225 2.90 -49.98 -8.44
CA GLY A 225 2.10 -50.91 -9.21
C GLY A 225 1.11 -51.74 -8.37
N GLU A 226 0.82 -51.30 -7.13
CA GLU A 226 -0.21 -51.94 -6.31
C GLU A 226 -1.62 -51.61 -6.82
N GLU A 227 -2.55 -52.55 -6.71
CA GLU A 227 -3.96 -52.32 -7.06
C GLU A 227 -4.63 -51.48 -5.97
N VAL A 228 -4.86 -50.20 -6.23
CA VAL A 228 -5.62 -49.30 -5.36
C VAL A 228 -7.03 -49.11 -5.88
N ILE A 229 -8.03 -49.39 -5.05
CA ILE A 229 -9.45 -49.18 -5.35
C ILE A 229 -10.02 -48.20 -4.32
N LEU A 230 -10.60 -47.10 -4.77
CA LEU A 230 -11.30 -46.14 -3.90
C LEU A 230 -12.80 -46.18 -4.15
N GLU A 231 -13.57 -45.94 -3.10
CA GLU A 231 -15.02 -45.75 -3.10
C GLU A 231 -15.34 -44.33 -2.64
N PHE A 232 -16.17 -43.60 -3.39
CA PHE A 232 -16.74 -42.32 -2.97
C PHE A 232 -18.26 -42.30 -3.17
N ASP A 233 -18.94 -41.58 -2.27
CA ASP A 233 -20.36 -41.27 -2.27
C ASP A 233 -20.53 -39.79 -1.88
N ILE A 234 -20.68 -38.90 -2.85
CA ILE A 234 -20.77 -37.44 -2.67
C ILE A 234 -22.16 -37.00 -3.13
N ARG A 235 -22.97 -36.47 -2.21
CA ARG A 235 -24.40 -36.23 -2.46
C ARG A 235 -24.73 -34.75 -2.57
N ASN A 236 -24.06 -34.01 -3.45
CA ASN A 236 -24.37 -32.60 -3.70
C ASN A 236 -25.65 -32.45 -4.53
N PHE A 237 -26.43 -31.40 -4.26
CA PHE A 237 -27.72 -31.16 -4.91
C PHE A 237 -27.68 -29.83 -5.67
N PHE A 238 -28.04 -29.88 -6.95
CA PHE A 238 -28.29 -28.70 -7.76
C PHE A 238 -29.80 -28.55 -7.97
N TYR A 239 -30.28 -27.32 -8.00
CA TYR A 239 -31.67 -27.02 -8.35
C TYR A 239 -31.74 -25.86 -9.35
N GLN A 240 -32.79 -25.88 -10.16
CA GLN A 240 -32.92 -24.98 -11.30
C GLN A 240 -33.10 -23.54 -10.82
N GLY A 241 -32.23 -22.64 -11.31
CA GLY A 241 -32.32 -21.21 -11.05
C GLY A 241 -33.21 -20.47 -12.08
N PRO A 242 -33.15 -19.12 -12.11
CA PRO A 242 -32.24 -18.29 -11.33
C PRO A 242 -32.60 -18.22 -9.84
N VAL A 243 -31.58 -18.18 -8.97
CA VAL A 243 -31.72 -18.05 -7.51
C VAL A 243 -31.29 -16.66 -7.08
N LYS A 244 -32.25 -15.84 -6.66
CA LYS A 244 -32.00 -14.46 -6.25
C LYS A 244 -31.43 -14.39 -4.83
N TYR A 245 -30.47 -13.52 -4.61
CA TYR A 245 -29.91 -13.23 -3.29
C TYR A 245 -29.93 -11.73 -2.99
N HIS A 246 -29.98 -11.40 -1.70
CA HIS A 246 -30.35 -10.07 -1.22
C HIS A 246 -29.54 -9.71 0.02
N ASN A 247 -29.13 -8.44 0.14
CA ASN A 247 -28.73 -7.93 1.45
C ASN A 247 -29.97 -7.88 2.36
N VAL A 248 -29.80 -8.04 3.67
CA VAL A 248 -30.85 -7.77 4.66
C VAL A 248 -30.57 -6.44 5.32
N ILE A 249 -31.51 -5.50 5.27
CA ILE A 249 -31.31 -4.15 5.80
C ILE A 249 -32.41 -3.82 6.80
N ALA A 250 -32.02 -3.27 7.95
CA ALA A 250 -32.94 -2.77 8.96
C ALA A 250 -32.56 -1.37 9.45
N TRP A 251 -33.55 -0.57 9.86
CA TRP A 251 -33.38 0.81 10.32
C TRP A 251 -33.98 1.02 11.71
N LEU A 252 -33.18 1.58 12.61
CA LEU A 252 -33.65 2.32 13.78
C LEU A 252 -33.70 3.80 13.39
N PRO A 253 -34.89 4.41 13.22
CA PRO A 253 -35.01 5.77 12.70
C PRO A 253 -34.45 6.82 13.69
N GLY A 254 -33.73 7.79 13.15
CA GLY A 254 -33.27 8.97 13.87
C GLY A 254 -34.41 9.96 14.16
N THR A 255 -34.20 10.82 15.14
CA THR A 255 -35.18 11.83 15.59
C THR A 255 -34.96 13.22 15.00
N GLU A 256 -33.71 13.64 14.81
CA GLU A 256 -33.34 14.98 14.36
C GLU A 256 -32.84 14.97 12.91
N PHE A 257 -32.04 13.96 12.55
CA PHE A 257 -31.43 13.76 11.24
C PHE A 257 -31.78 12.37 10.70
N PRO A 258 -33.06 12.08 10.38
CA PRO A 258 -33.49 10.75 9.97
C PRO A 258 -32.86 10.26 8.66
N ASP A 259 -32.37 11.20 7.82
CA ASP A 259 -31.69 10.90 6.55
C ASP A 259 -30.15 10.83 6.65
N GLU A 260 -29.61 10.93 7.86
CA GLU A 260 -28.19 10.72 8.17
C GLU A 260 -28.01 9.39 8.91
N TYR A 261 -26.88 8.73 8.69
CA TYR A 261 -26.76 7.31 9.02
C TYR A 261 -25.48 6.94 9.77
N VAL A 262 -25.59 6.05 10.75
CA VAL A 262 -24.50 5.16 11.17
C VAL A 262 -24.83 3.75 10.69
N ILE A 263 -23.88 3.06 10.07
CA ILE A 263 -24.10 1.70 9.55
C ILE A 263 -23.34 0.70 10.42
N LEU A 264 -24.03 -0.37 10.81
CA LEU A 264 -23.51 -1.61 11.37
C LEU A 264 -23.55 -2.68 10.25
N GLY A 265 -22.41 -3.23 9.87
CA GLY A 265 -22.26 -4.15 8.73
C GLY A 265 -21.60 -5.47 9.11
N ALA A 266 -22.04 -6.54 8.47
CA ALA A 266 -21.40 -7.86 8.43
C ALA A 266 -21.92 -8.60 7.19
N HIS A 267 -21.22 -9.62 6.68
CA HIS A 267 -21.78 -10.45 5.61
C HIS A 267 -22.48 -11.69 6.16
N LEU A 268 -23.59 -12.04 5.54
CA LEU A 268 -24.46 -13.13 5.94
C LEU A 268 -24.05 -14.48 5.33
N ASP A 269 -23.51 -14.43 4.11
CA ASP A 269 -23.02 -15.63 3.44
C ASP A 269 -21.74 -16.15 4.10
N SER A 270 -21.45 -17.41 3.83
CA SER A 270 -20.22 -18.07 4.21
C SER A 270 -19.96 -19.18 3.19
N TYR A 271 -18.77 -19.78 3.17
CA TYR A 271 -18.65 -21.10 2.58
C TYR A 271 -19.52 -22.15 3.30
N ASP A 272 -19.80 -23.24 2.60
CA ASP A 272 -20.82 -24.23 2.92
C ASP A 272 -20.29 -25.52 3.56
N HIS A 273 -18.97 -25.69 3.66
CA HIS A 273 -18.35 -26.94 4.08
C HIS A 273 -18.26 -27.12 5.60
N ALA A 274 -18.47 -26.05 6.38
CA ALA A 274 -18.59 -26.07 7.83
C ALA A 274 -19.87 -25.30 8.25
N THR A 275 -19.82 -24.46 9.30
CA THR A 275 -20.99 -23.67 9.74
C THR A 275 -20.86 -22.16 9.50
N GLY A 276 -19.71 -21.69 9.03
CA GLY A 276 -19.45 -20.26 8.82
C GLY A 276 -19.59 -19.48 10.13
N ALA A 277 -19.08 -20.03 11.23
CA ALA A 277 -19.32 -19.54 12.59
C ALA A 277 -18.47 -18.31 12.89
N ILE A 278 -17.19 -18.41 12.59
CA ILE A 278 -16.19 -17.36 12.67
C ILE A 278 -16.35 -16.44 11.47
N ASP A 279 -16.56 -17.00 10.28
CA ASP A 279 -16.67 -16.30 9.00
C ASP A 279 -18.04 -16.59 8.32
N ASN A 280 -19.09 -15.83 8.58
CA ASN A 280 -19.14 -14.65 9.46
C ASN A 280 -20.42 -14.56 10.29
N ALA A 281 -20.93 -15.70 10.78
CA ALA A 281 -22.03 -15.69 11.75
C ALA A 281 -21.68 -14.87 12.99
N SER A 282 -20.40 -14.83 13.38
CA SER A 282 -19.91 -14.01 14.50
C SER A 282 -20.11 -12.51 14.28
N GLY A 283 -19.85 -11.99 13.08
CA GLY A 283 -20.12 -10.58 12.74
C GLY A 283 -21.62 -10.30 12.70
N VAL A 284 -22.38 -11.15 12.02
CA VAL A 284 -23.84 -11.02 11.87
C VAL A 284 -24.53 -10.99 13.23
N SER A 285 -24.24 -11.96 14.09
CA SER A 285 -24.87 -12.08 15.41
C SER A 285 -24.59 -10.85 16.27
N ARG A 286 -23.36 -10.31 16.23
CA ARG A 286 -22.98 -9.09 16.93
C ARG A 286 -23.72 -7.85 16.41
N MET A 287 -23.86 -7.69 15.10
CA MET A 287 -24.60 -6.55 14.53
C MET A 287 -26.11 -6.63 14.84
N MET A 288 -26.69 -7.82 14.72
CA MET A 288 -28.08 -8.09 15.08
C MET A 288 -28.33 -7.82 16.57
N GLU A 289 -27.44 -8.28 17.43
CA GLU A 289 -27.58 -8.05 18.86
C GLU A 289 -27.37 -6.59 19.22
N ALA A 290 -26.40 -5.91 18.61
CA ALA A 290 -26.16 -4.50 18.85
C ALA A 290 -27.42 -3.66 18.59
N ILE A 291 -28.11 -3.86 17.45
CA ILE A 291 -29.35 -3.12 17.16
C ILE A 291 -30.50 -3.52 18.09
N ARG A 292 -30.60 -4.81 18.48
CA ARG A 292 -31.62 -5.25 19.44
C ARG A 292 -31.43 -4.57 20.79
N LEU A 293 -30.20 -4.46 21.28
CA LEU A 293 -29.88 -3.75 22.52
C LEU A 293 -30.29 -2.28 22.47
N LEU A 294 -30.10 -1.61 21.32
CA LEU A 294 -30.54 -0.23 21.12
C LEU A 294 -32.06 -0.07 21.11
N VAL A 295 -32.77 -0.99 20.47
CA VAL A 295 -34.24 -1.01 20.49
C VAL A 295 -34.76 -1.22 21.92
N GLN A 296 -34.23 -2.22 22.63
CA GLN A 296 -34.68 -2.61 23.96
C GLN A 296 -34.32 -1.59 25.05
N SER A 297 -33.27 -0.80 24.84
CA SER A 297 -32.93 0.32 25.74
C SER A 297 -33.86 1.51 25.58
N GLY A 298 -34.69 1.53 24.52
CA GLY A 298 -35.53 2.68 24.17
C GLY A 298 -34.75 3.81 23.50
N ALA A 299 -33.59 3.51 22.90
CA ALA A 299 -32.75 4.52 22.26
C ALA A 299 -33.50 5.25 21.14
N LYS A 300 -33.36 6.58 21.13
CA LYS A 300 -33.90 7.48 20.10
C LYS A 300 -32.77 8.36 19.57
N PRO A 301 -31.86 7.80 18.76
CA PRO A 301 -30.69 8.54 18.31
C PRO A 301 -31.08 9.76 17.46
N LYS A 302 -30.21 10.79 17.41
CA LYS A 302 -30.42 11.93 16.50
C LYS A 302 -30.42 11.47 15.04
N ARG A 303 -29.46 10.64 14.65
CA ARG A 303 -29.32 10.02 13.31
C ARG A 303 -29.89 8.62 13.26
N SER A 304 -30.29 8.19 12.08
CA SER A 304 -30.72 6.80 11.86
C SER A 304 -29.54 5.83 12.02
N ILE A 305 -29.79 4.65 12.58
CA ILE A 305 -28.83 3.54 12.63
C ILE A 305 -29.33 2.45 11.70
N MET A 306 -28.50 2.05 10.74
CA MET A 306 -28.77 0.96 9.81
C MET A 306 -27.98 -0.28 10.21
N VAL A 307 -28.63 -1.45 10.21
CA VAL A 307 -27.92 -2.74 10.14
C VAL A 307 -28.00 -3.27 8.72
N GLN A 308 -26.87 -3.66 8.15
CA GLN A 308 -26.77 -4.24 6.82
C GLN A 308 -26.06 -5.59 6.91
N LEU A 309 -26.76 -6.66 6.54
CA LEU A 309 -26.21 -8.00 6.42
C LEU A 309 -26.01 -8.30 4.93
N TYR A 310 -24.75 -8.30 4.48
CA TYR A 310 -24.42 -8.33 3.06
C TYR A 310 -24.48 -9.75 2.46
N ALA A 311 -24.85 -9.81 1.19
CA ALA A 311 -24.76 -11.01 0.38
C ALA A 311 -23.41 -11.10 -0.33
N ALA A 312 -22.95 -12.33 -0.61
CA ALA A 312 -21.89 -12.59 -1.57
C ALA A 312 -20.59 -11.80 -1.32
N GLU A 313 -20.21 -11.64 -0.05
CA GLU A 313 -18.91 -11.09 0.34
C GLU A 313 -17.82 -12.04 -0.14
N GLU A 314 -18.01 -13.33 0.09
CA GLU A 314 -17.10 -14.44 -0.26
C GLU A 314 -16.79 -14.52 -1.75
N ARG A 315 -17.71 -13.95 -2.56
CA ARG A 315 -17.60 -13.86 -4.02
C ARG A 315 -16.93 -12.58 -4.51
N GLY A 316 -16.57 -11.68 -3.61
CA GLY A 316 -15.83 -10.45 -3.87
C GLY A 316 -16.64 -9.19 -3.62
N LEU A 317 -17.25 -9.07 -2.43
CA LEU A 317 -17.97 -7.87 -1.96
C LEU A 317 -19.19 -7.50 -2.82
N ILE A 318 -19.86 -8.48 -3.42
CA ILE A 318 -20.90 -8.20 -4.43
C ILE A 318 -22.07 -7.45 -3.78
N GLY A 319 -22.51 -7.87 -2.58
CA GLY A 319 -23.62 -7.26 -1.86
C GLY A 319 -23.39 -5.80 -1.47
N SER A 320 -22.25 -5.50 -0.81
CA SER A 320 -21.94 -4.12 -0.42
C SER A 320 -21.65 -3.20 -1.60
N ARG A 321 -20.98 -3.69 -2.66
CA ARG A 321 -20.77 -2.90 -3.89
C ARG A 321 -22.10 -2.56 -4.56
N ALA A 322 -22.98 -3.54 -4.71
CA ALA A 322 -24.31 -3.32 -5.27
C ALA A 322 -25.09 -2.27 -4.46
N TRP A 323 -25.02 -2.32 -3.13
CA TRP A 323 -25.66 -1.32 -2.28
C TRP A 323 -25.08 0.07 -2.47
N VAL A 324 -23.75 0.22 -2.43
CA VAL A 324 -23.05 1.50 -2.62
C VAL A 324 -23.37 2.10 -3.99
N ASP A 325 -23.39 1.28 -5.04
CA ASP A 325 -23.70 1.72 -6.40
C ASP A 325 -25.15 2.21 -6.55
N LYS A 326 -26.10 1.53 -5.91
CA LYS A 326 -27.52 1.90 -5.90
C LYS A 326 -27.82 3.15 -5.05
N ASN A 327 -27.00 3.44 -4.03
CA ASN A 327 -27.27 4.46 -3.01
C ASN A 327 -26.25 5.59 -2.97
N LYS A 328 -25.72 6.01 -4.14
CA LYS A 328 -24.69 7.07 -4.25
C LYS A 328 -25.09 8.39 -3.59
N ASP A 329 -26.39 8.72 -3.60
CA ASP A 329 -26.99 9.89 -2.98
C ASP A 329 -26.96 9.87 -1.44
N LYS A 330 -26.86 8.69 -0.82
CA LYS A 330 -26.79 8.53 0.64
C LYS A 330 -25.36 8.56 1.17
N LEU A 331 -24.35 8.34 0.31
CA LEU A 331 -22.98 8.10 0.77
C LEU A 331 -22.38 9.28 1.54
N SER A 332 -22.69 10.52 1.16
CA SER A 332 -22.25 11.73 1.89
C SER A 332 -22.95 11.90 3.24
N LYS A 333 -24.10 11.25 3.46
CA LYS A 333 -24.91 11.32 4.69
C LYS A 333 -24.60 10.23 5.71
N ILE A 334 -23.68 9.32 5.39
CA ILE A 334 -23.21 8.29 6.33
C ILE A 334 -22.13 8.89 7.24
N SER A 335 -22.37 8.97 8.54
CA SER A 335 -21.37 9.44 9.50
C SER A 335 -20.21 8.46 9.62
N LEU A 336 -20.53 7.18 9.83
CA LEU A 336 -19.55 6.11 10.01
C LEU A 336 -20.15 4.77 9.60
N MET A 337 -19.34 3.90 8.98
CA MET A 337 -19.69 2.50 8.73
C MET A 337 -18.77 1.60 9.56
N LEU A 338 -19.37 0.84 10.47
CA LEU A 338 -18.70 -0.14 11.33
C LEU A 338 -18.95 -1.52 10.73
N ASN A 339 -17.89 -2.22 10.34
CA ASN A 339 -18.00 -3.57 9.78
C ASN A 339 -17.40 -4.59 10.74
N ASN A 340 -18.06 -5.73 10.89
CA ASN A 340 -17.52 -6.88 11.60
C ASN A 340 -17.33 -8.07 10.68
N ASP A 341 -16.07 -8.34 10.40
CA ASP A 341 -15.59 -9.51 9.69
C ASP A 341 -14.15 -9.77 10.17
N SER A 342 -14.06 -10.17 11.43
CA SER A 342 -12.78 -10.24 12.17
C SER A 342 -12.69 -11.46 13.08
N GLY A 343 -13.58 -12.42 12.86
CA GLY A 343 -13.72 -13.62 13.65
C GLY A 343 -14.13 -13.38 15.10
N THR A 344 -13.83 -14.35 15.98
CA THR A 344 -14.42 -14.39 17.32
C THR A 344 -13.69 -13.63 18.41
N ASN A 345 -12.48 -13.12 18.17
CA ASN A 345 -11.75 -12.37 19.18
C ASN A 345 -12.52 -11.08 19.55
N PRO A 346 -12.35 -10.57 20.79
CA PRO A 346 -13.03 -9.36 21.23
C PRO A 346 -12.51 -8.14 20.50
N VAL A 347 -13.40 -7.20 20.20
CA VAL A 347 -13.10 -5.91 19.58
C VAL A 347 -12.58 -4.93 20.63
N VAL A 348 -11.27 -4.74 20.67
CA VAL A 348 -10.57 -3.99 21.74
C VAL A 348 -10.11 -2.58 21.32
N GLY A 349 -10.42 -2.17 20.10
CA GLY A 349 -10.18 -0.78 19.71
C GLY A 349 -10.62 -0.40 18.31
N MET A 350 -10.53 0.90 18.04
CA MET A 350 -10.86 1.51 16.75
C MET A 350 -9.78 2.51 16.39
N GLY A 351 -9.21 2.37 15.19
CA GLY A 351 -8.20 3.26 14.65
C GLY A 351 -8.82 4.27 13.68
N VAL A 352 -8.56 5.56 13.86
CA VAL A 352 -9.08 6.64 13.00
C VAL A 352 -8.03 7.72 12.74
N PRO A 353 -8.06 8.44 11.60
CA PRO A 353 -7.22 9.60 11.36
C PRO A 353 -7.35 10.66 12.46
N LYS A 354 -6.30 11.45 12.69
CA LYS A 354 -6.26 12.48 13.73
C LYS A 354 -7.50 13.39 13.78
N ILE A 355 -7.94 13.89 12.62
CA ILE A 355 -9.10 14.80 12.55
C ILE A 355 -10.40 14.12 13.04
N ILE A 356 -10.56 12.82 12.77
CA ILE A 356 -11.68 12.03 13.27
C ILE A 356 -11.45 11.71 14.75
N TYR A 357 -10.24 11.31 15.13
CA TYR A 357 -9.87 11.01 16.53
C TYR A 357 -10.26 12.15 17.46
N ASP A 358 -9.77 13.36 17.17
CA ASP A 358 -10.00 14.54 17.99
C ASP A 358 -11.51 14.86 18.09
N TYR A 359 -12.26 14.62 17.01
CA TYR A 359 -13.70 14.88 16.97
C TYR A 359 -14.52 13.86 17.78
N ILE A 360 -14.24 12.57 17.66
CA ILE A 360 -15.06 11.52 18.29
C ILE A 360 -14.58 11.12 19.69
N LYS A 361 -13.35 11.49 20.08
CA LYS A 361 -12.77 11.12 21.38
C LYS A 361 -13.70 11.40 22.57
N PRO A 362 -14.34 12.57 22.71
CA PRO A 362 -15.26 12.81 23.83
C PRO A 362 -16.47 11.88 23.86
N ALA A 363 -16.96 11.44 22.70
CA ALA A 363 -18.09 10.53 22.59
C ALA A 363 -17.70 9.06 22.88
N ILE A 364 -16.43 8.71 22.67
CA ILE A 364 -15.90 7.34 22.84
C ILE A 364 -15.28 7.12 24.22
N GLU A 365 -14.74 8.17 24.86
CA GLU A 365 -14.15 8.10 26.21
C GLU A 365 -15.02 7.38 27.26
N PRO A 366 -16.36 7.55 27.30
CA PRO A 366 -17.22 6.83 28.24
C PRO A 366 -17.17 5.31 28.04
N ILE A 367 -17.00 4.84 26.81
CA ILE A 367 -16.86 3.43 26.46
C ILE A 367 -15.50 2.90 26.94
N GLU A 368 -14.43 3.69 26.76
CA GLU A 368 -13.07 3.32 27.21
C GLU A 368 -12.95 3.21 28.74
N ASN A 369 -13.80 3.93 29.47
CA ASN A 369 -13.86 3.96 30.93
C ASN A 369 -14.73 2.86 31.54
N LEU A 370 -15.45 2.07 30.73
CA LEU A 370 -16.23 0.94 31.23
C LEU A 370 -15.34 -0.17 31.77
N GLN A 371 -15.72 -0.71 32.93
CA GLN A 371 -15.07 -1.85 33.58
C GLN A 371 -15.74 -3.15 33.08
N LEU A 372 -15.34 -3.58 31.88
CA LEU A 372 -15.81 -4.84 31.26
C LEU A 372 -14.68 -5.88 31.24
N ASN A 373 -14.99 -7.10 30.82
CA ASN A 373 -14.01 -8.20 30.69
C ASN A 373 -12.85 -7.87 29.74
N TYR A 374 -13.07 -6.97 28.79
CA TYR A 374 -12.08 -6.49 27.83
C TYR A 374 -12.08 -4.97 27.78
N LYS A 375 -10.92 -4.38 27.43
CA LYS A 375 -10.76 -2.93 27.35
C LYS A 375 -10.82 -2.46 25.90
N PHE A 376 -11.71 -1.51 25.64
CA PHE A 376 -11.78 -0.80 24.37
C PHE A 376 -10.83 0.41 24.39
N SER A 377 -10.27 0.76 23.23
CA SER A 377 -9.40 1.93 23.10
C SER A 377 -9.54 2.60 21.73
N LEU A 378 -9.63 3.93 21.72
CA LEU A 378 -9.54 4.73 20.50
C LEU A 378 -8.08 5.08 20.22
N GLN A 379 -7.64 4.95 18.97
CA GLN A 379 -6.24 5.14 18.57
C GLN A 379 -6.15 6.02 17.33
N GLU A 380 -5.16 6.91 17.30
CA GLU A 380 -4.83 7.69 16.11
C GLU A 380 -4.13 6.80 15.08
N THR A 381 -4.50 6.96 13.81
CA THR A 381 -3.91 6.27 12.66
C THR A 381 -3.58 7.26 11.55
N GLY A 382 -2.91 6.78 10.51
CA GLY A 382 -2.72 7.54 9.28
C GLY A 382 -4.03 7.78 8.52
N LEU A 383 -3.94 8.53 7.43
CA LEU A 383 -5.07 8.86 6.58
C LEU A 383 -5.67 7.62 5.90
N ILE A 384 -6.99 7.64 5.71
CA ILE A 384 -7.74 6.57 5.07
C ILE A 384 -7.39 6.54 3.57
N ARG A 385 -7.21 5.34 3.03
CA ARG A 385 -6.81 5.12 1.63
C ARG A 385 -7.98 4.58 0.82
N ARG A 386 -8.37 5.30 -0.24
CA ARG A 386 -9.38 4.85 -1.20
C ARG A 386 -8.75 3.96 -2.28
N ALA A 387 -8.10 2.89 -1.84
CA ALA A 387 -7.40 1.96 -2.71
C ALA A 387 -7.27 0.57 -2.08
N GLY A 388 -6.69 -0.36 -2.83
CA GLY A 388 -6.51 -1.76 -2.45
C GLY A 388 -7.54 -2.67 -3.11
N ARG A 389 -7.37 -3.99 -2.96
CA ARG A 389 -8.30 -5.00 -3.48
C ARG A 389 -9.51 -5.24 -2.56
N GLY A 390 -9.49 -4.63 -1.37
CA GLY A 390 -10.46 -4.86 -0.31
C GLY A 390 -10.08 -6.02 0.60
N GLY A 391 -11.08 -6.54 1.30
CA GLY A 391 -10.93 -7.64 2.25
C GLY A 391 -12.19 -7.90 3.06
N THR A 392 -13.12 -6.94 3.10
CA THR A 392 -14.48 -7.09 3.62
C THR A 392 -15.36 -5.94 3.13
N ASP A 393 -16.65 -5.94 3.44
CA ASP A 393 -17.66 -5.01 2.92
C ASP A 393 -17.39 -3.53 3.20
N SER A 394 -16.66 -3.20 4.27
CA SER A 394 -16.25 -1.81 4.56
C SER A 394 -15.45 -1.19 3.42
N HIS A 395 -14.75 -2.00 2.63
CA HIS A 395 -13.95 -1.52 1.52
C HIS A 395 -14.81 -0.81 0.46
N SER A 396 -16.01 -1.32 0.15
CA SER A 396 -16.95 -0.69 -0.78
C SER A 396 -17.30 0.75 -0.37
N PHE A 397 -17.43 0.98 0.93
CA PHE A 397 -17.71 2.30 1.53
C PHE A 397 -16.48 3.20 1.53
N VAL A 398 -15.31 2.68 1.92
CA VAL A 398 -14.04 3.43 1.90
C VAL A 398 -13.73 3.93 0.50
N MET A 399 -13.90 3.08 -0.53
CA MET A 399 -13.67 3.48 -1.93
C MET A 399 -14.56 4.63 -2.36
N ALA A 400 -15.77 4.74 -1.79
CA ALA A 400 -16.69 5.84 -2.03
C ALA A 400 -16.53 7.04 -1.06
N GLY A 401 -15.45 7.06 -0.28
CA GLY A 401 -15.11 8.17 0.61
C GLY A 401 -15.91 8.21 1.92
N VAL A 402 -16.57 7.11 2.30
CA VAL A 402 -17.25 6.95 3.59
C VAL A 402 -16.24 6.49 4.65
N PRO A 403 -16.13 7.16 5.81
CA PRO A 403 -15.29 6.67 6.90
C PRO A 403 -15.77 5.29 7.39
N ALA A 404 -14.90 4.29 7.25
CA ALA A 404 -15.13 2.94 7.75
C ALA A 404 -13.84 2.41 8.41
N PRO A 405 -13.62 2.72 9.71
CA PRO A 405 -12.38 2.38 10.39
C PRO A 405 -12.25 0.86 10.56
N TRP A 406 -11.01 0.38 10.54
CA TRP A 406 -10.73 -1.00 10.95
C TRP A 406 -10.78 -1.11 12.47
N LEU A 407 -11.58 -2.05 12.97
CA LEU A 407 -11.64 -2.35 14.40
C LEU A 407 -10.59 -3.41 14.75
N ARG A 408 -9.83 -3.15 15.81
CA ARG A 408 -8.77 -4.03 16.27
C ARG A 408 -9.35 -5.11 17.15
N THR A 409 -9.08 -6.37 16.81
CA THR A 409 -9.37 -7.52 17.67
C THR A 409 -8.10 -8.02 18.37
N GLN A 410 -8.25 -8.60 19.56
CA GLN A 410 -7.13 -9.19 20.28
C GLN A 410 -7.64 -10.30 21.20
N GLY A 411 -7.18 -11.53 20.96
CA GLY A 411 -7.56 -12.66 21.79
C GLY A 411 -6.84 -13.95 21.37
N PRO A 412 -7.18 -15.07 21.99
CA PRO A 412 -6.46 -16.32 21.80
C PRO A 412 -6.74 -17.00 20.45
N HIS A 413 -7.90 -16.76 19.84
CA HIS A 413 -8.30 -17.42 18.60
C HIS A 413 -7.42 -16.99 17.43
N GLN A 414 -6.96 -17.96 16.63
CA GLN A 414 -6.10 -17.74 15.47
C GLN A 414 -6.95 -17.78 14.19
N TYR A 415 -7.32 -16.62 13.65
CA TYR A 415 -8.24 -16.55 12.50
C TYR A 415 -7.83 -17.45 11.32
N GLY A 416 -6.53 -17.54 11.01
CA GLY A 416 -6.03 -18.33 9.89
C GLY A 416 -6.22 -19.84 10.00
N THR A 417 -6.57 -20.39 11.17
CA THR A 417 -6.85 -21.82 11.36
C THR A 417 -8.29 -22.19 10.99
N THR A 418 -9.22 -21.26 11.13
CA THR A 418 -10.66 -21.45 10.88
C THR A 418 -11.12 -20.82 9.57
N TRP A 419 -10.51 -19.71 9.17
CA TRP A 419 -10.85 -18.96 7.95
C TRP A 419 -10.91 -19.86 6.70
N HIS A 420 -12.14 -20.00 6.17
CA HIS A 420 -12.51 -20.84 5.02
C HIS A 420 -12.12 -22.33 5.17
N THR A 421 -12.09 -22.84 6.40
CA THR A 421 -11.71 -24.23 6.66
C THR A 421 -12.83 -25.07 7.23
N MET A 422 -12.64 -26.39 7.18
CA MET A 422 -13.52 -27.35 7.85
C MET A 422 -13.63 -27.14 9.38
N LEU A 423 -12.76 -26.32 9.95
CA LEU A 423 -12.78 -25.93 11.37
C LEU A 423 -13.59 -24.66 11.62
N ASP A 424 -14.22 -24.04 10.61
CA ASP A 424 -15.10 -22.90 10.83
C ASP A 424 -16.45 -23.30 11.43
N THR A 425 -16.38 -23.74 12.68
CA THR A 425 -17.48 -24.37 13.42
C THR A 425 -17.83 -23.59 14.68
N TYR A 426 -19.06 -23.75 15.14
CA TYR A 426 -19.60 -23.00 16.29
C TYR A 426 -18.75 -23.13 17.56
N ASP A 427 -18.13 -24.29 17.80
CA ASP A 427 -17.25 -24.58 18.94
C ASP A 427 -15.95 -23.75 18.96
N GLN A 428 -15.56 -23.13 17.85
CA GLN A 428 -14.42 -22.22 17.80
C GLN A 428 -14.75 -20.82 18.35
N THR A 429 -16.02 -20.54 18.65
CA THR A 429 -16.47 -19.24 19.15
C THR A 429 -16.06 -19.03 20.61
N ILE A 430 -15.69 -17.80 20.95
CA ILE A 430 -15.41 -17.31 22.29
C ILE A 430 -16.62 -16.50 22.78
N PRO A 431 -17.54 -17.08 23.59
CA PRO A 431 -18.85 -16.48 23.86
C PRO A 431 -18.81 -15.11 24.53
N ASP A 432 -17.99 -14.95 25.58
CA ASP A 432 -17.87 -13.70 26.32
C ASP A 432 -17.27 -12.57 25.45
N ALA A 433 -16.40 -12.91 24.50
CA ALA A 433 -15.89 -11.97 23.50
C ALA A 433 -16.96 -11.53 22.48
N GLN A 434 -17.90 -12.43 22.12
CA GLN A 434 -19.06 -12.09 21.29
C GLN A 434 -19.97 -11.09 22.01
N GLU A 435 -20.31 -11.40 23.27
CA GLU A 435 -21.20 -10.58 24.10
C GLU A 435 -20.63 -9.18 24.30
N TYR A 436 -19.35 -9.13 24.67
CA TYR A 436 -18.60 -7.89 24.79
C TYR A 436 -18.62 -7.08 23.49
N SER A 437 -18.30 -7.70 22.36
CA SER A 437 -18.18 -6.99 21.09
C SER A 437 -19.55 -6.44 20.64
N ALA A 438 -20.63 -7.22 20.78
CA ALA A 438 -21.99 -6.76 20.47
C ALA A 438 -22.36 -5.50 21.28
N LEU A 439 -22.04 -5.47 22.57
CA LEU A 439 -22.23 -4.28 23.41
C LEU A 439 -21.38 -3.10 22.91
N ILE A 440 -20.10 -3.30 22.59
CA ILE A 440 -19.23 -2.24 22.07
C ILE A 440 -19.77 -1.65 20.77
N TYR A 441 -20.24 -2.47 19.82
CA TYR A 441 -20.86 -1.97 18.59
C TYR A 441 -22.12 -1.14 18.86
N ALA A 442 -22.98 -1.58 19.79
CA ALA A 442 -24.17 -0.82 20.17
C ALA A 442 -23.80 0.56 20.74
N LEU A 443 -22.83 0.61 21.66
CA LEU A 443 -22.41 1.85 22.31
C LEU A 443 -21.74 2.82 21.33
N ILE A 444 -20.84 2.33 20.45
CA ILE A 444 -20.21 3.18 19.43
C ILE A 444 -21.29 3.72 18.48
N ALA A 445 -22.18 2.87 17.98
CA ALA A 445 -23.22 3.29 17.06
C ALA A 445 -24.14 4.35 17.69
N TYR A 446 -24.55 4.15 18.94
CA TYR A 446 -25.37 5.11 19.68
C TYR A 446 -24.65 6.45 19.89
N GLN A 447 -23.38 6.44 20.33
CA GLN A 447 -22.62 7.66 20.57
C GLN A 447 -22.38 8.45 19.27
N ILE A 448 -21.97 7.77 18.20
CA ILE A 448 -21.73 8.40 16.90
C ILE A 448 -23.03 8.94 16.29
N ALA A 449 -24.15 8.22 16.44
CA ALA A 449 -25.44 8.67 15.93
C ALA A 449 -25.97 9.92 16.66
N ASN A 450 -25.46 10.23 17.86
CA ASN A 450 -25.84 11.37 18.68
C ASN A 450 -24.84 12.54 18.66
N LEU A 451 -23.78 12.47 17.84
CA LEU A 451 -22.90 13.62 17.58
C LEU A 451 -23.71 14.83 17.05
N ASP A 452 -23.14 16.03 17.12
CA ASP A 452 -23.83 17.20 16.54
C ASP A 452 -23.71 17.23 15.02
N ASN A 453 -22.57 16.82 14.48
CA ASN A 453 -22.31 16.76 13.03
C ASN A 453 -21.87 15.36 12.60
N LEU A 454 -21.88 15.12 11.29
CA LEU A 454 -21.24 13.94 10.70
C LEU A 454 -19.74 13.95 11.00
N VAL A 455 -19.14 12.76 11.12
CA VAL A 455 -17.69 12.60 11.27
C VAL A 455 -16.96 13.33 10.13
N PRO A 456 -15.90 14.13 10.42
CA PRO A 456 -15.20 14.91 9.41
C PRO A 456 -14.51 14.02 8.38
N ARG A 457 -14.64 14.42 7.11
CA ARG A 457 -14.04 13.72 5.95
C ARG A 457 -12.87 14.47 5.35
N GLU A 458 -12.93 15.79 5.35
CA GLU A 458 -11.84 16.63 4.89
C GLU A 458 -10.62 16.43 5.80
N GLY A 459 -9.47 16.14 5.20
CA GLY A 459 -8.26 15.79 5.93
C GLY A 459 -8.26 14.39 6.57
N ALA A 460 -9.29 13.56 6.35
CA ALA A 460 -9.32 12.17 6.83
C ALA A 460 -8.84 11.15 5.78
N PHE A 461 -8.88 11.50 4.49
CA PHE A 461 -8.48 10.66 3.37
C PHE A 461 -7.20 11.15 2.71
N LEU A 462 -6.40 10.21 2.19
CA LEU A 462 -5.36 10.57 1.23
C LEU A 462 -6.00 11.13 -0.05
N PRO A 463 -5.48 12.25 -0.59
CA PRO A 463 -5.85 12.74 -1.91
C PRO A 463 -5.60 11.72 -3.02
N ASP A 464 -6.14 11.99 -4.21
CA ASP A 464 -5.80 11.24 -5.40
C ASP A 464 -4.31 11.43 -5.75
N GLY A 465 -3.65 10.34 -6.14
CA GLY A 465 -2.21 10.33 -6.38
C GLY A 465 -1.61 8.92 -6.31
N ILE A 466 -0.29 8.86 -6.45
CA ILE A 466 0.48 7.63 -6.27
C ILE A 466 1.33 7.76 -5.01
N TYR A 467 1.23 6.76 -4.15
CA TYR A 467 1.92 6.71 -2.88
C TYR A 467 2.81 5.48 -2.79
N ALA A 468 3.99 5.63 -2.17
CA ALA A 468 4.88 4.53 -1.83
C ALA A 468 5.04 4.44 -0.32
N ASP A 469 4.69 3.28 0.25
CA ASP A 469 4.90 3.01 1.67
C ASP A 469 6.23 2.30 1.86
N LEU A 470 7.20 2.98 2.48
CA LEU A 470 8.45 2.38 2.93
C LEU A 470 8.23 1.78 4.33
N ASN A 471 8.15 0.45 4.42
CA ASN A 471 8.05 -0.25 5.70
C ASN A 471 9.45 -0.45 6.26
N THR A 472 9.87 0.42 7.18
CA THR A 472 11.22 0.36 7.77
C THR A 472 11.22 -0.41 9.09
N ASN A 473 12.41 -0.69 9.63
CA ASN A 473 12.57 -1.16 11.01
C ASN A 473 12.22 -0.11 12.08
N LYS A 474 12.03 1.17 11.72
CA LYS A 474 11.60 2.25 12.63
C LYS A 474 10.12 2.58 12.53
N GLY A 475 9.42 2.11 11.51
CA GLY A 475 8.03 2.43 11.23
C GLY A 475 7.77 2.64 9.73
N ARG A 476 6.55 3.01 9.38
CA ARG A 476 6.16 3.29 7.99
C ARG A 476 6.43 4.76 7.63
N ILE A 477 6.99 5.00 6.45
CA ILE A 477 7.07 6.32 5.82
C ILE A 477 6.23 6.26 4.54
N THR A 478 5.25 7.15 4.39
CA THR A 478 4.42 7.27 3.18
C THR A 478 4.97 8.39 2.32
N LEU A 479 5.39 8.09 1.08
CA LEU A 479 5.84 9.07 0.09
C LEU A 479 4.71 9.33 -0.92
N ALA A 480 4.38 10.58 -1.21
CA ALA A 480 3.59 10.96 -2.38
C ALA A 480 4.54 11.17 -3.58
N LEU A 481 4.22 10.57 -4.71
CA LEU A 481 5.03 10.60 -5.93
C LEU A 481 4.40 11.55 -6.97
N ASP A 482 5.18 12.49 -7.50
CA ASP A 482 4.72 13.49 -8.47
C ASP A 482 4.77 12.97 -9.92
N TYR A 483 3.92 11.99 -10.20
CA TYR A 483 3.87 11.31 -11.49
C TYR A 483 3.37 12.20 -12.65
N GLU A 484 2.72 13.34 -12.34
CA GLU A 484 2.24 14.27 -13.37
C GLU A 484 3.36 15.21 -13.86
N ASN A 485 4.24 15.68 -12.96
CA ASN A 485 5.31 16.62 -13.34
C ASN A 485 6.64 15.94 -13.66
N VAL A 486 6.92 14.78 -13.06
CA VAL A 486 8.16 14.00 -13.32
C VAL A 486 7.87 12.50 -13.56
N PRO A 487 7.08 12.17 -14.60
CA PRO A 487 6.64 10.81 -14.89
C PRO A 487 7.77 9.81 -15.12
N MET A 488 8.88 10.19 -15.76
CA MET A 488 9.97 9.25 -16.04
C MET A 488 10.62 8.75 -14.75
N THR A 489 10.87 9.65 -13.82
CA THR A 489 11.53 9.34 -12.55
C THR A 489 10.61 8.53 -11.64
N VAL A 490 9.32 8.89 -11.60
CA VAL A 490 8.32 8.12 -10.87
C VAL A 490 8.13 6.73 -11.49
N ALA A 491 8.13 6.63 -12.83
CA ALA A 491 8.09 5.35 -13.52
C ALA A 491 9.28 4.45 -13.15
N ASN A 492 10.51 5.01 -13.13
CA ASN A 492 11.69 4.28 -12.67
C ASN A 492 11.50 3.72 -11.25
N PHE A 493 11.10 4.57 -10.30
CA PHE A 493 10.95 4.18 -8.91
C PHE A 493 9.86 3.09 -8.72
N ILE A 494 8.69 3.28 -9.36
CA ILE A 494 7.58 2.31 -9.31
C ILE A 494 7.98 1.00 -9.99
N GLY A 495 8.56 1.05 -11.18
CA GLY A 495 8.91 -0.14 -11.95
C GLY A 495 10.00 -0.97 -11.28
N LEU A 496 10.96 -0.34 -10.60
CA LEU A 496 11.92 -1.04 -9.73
C LEU A 496 11.24 -1.62 -8.48
N THR A 497 10.35 -0.87 -7.83
CA THR A 497 9.58 -1.34 -6.66
C THR A 497 8.75 -2.58 -6.99
N GLU A 498 8.05 -2.57 -8.13
CA GLU A 498 7.16 -3.67 -8.55
C GLU A 498 7.90 -4.79 -9.29
N GLY A 499 9.22 -4.69 -9.50
CA GLY A 499 10.02 -5.68 -10.22
C GLY A 499 9.75 -5.74 -11.74
N LYS A 500 9.13 -4.69 -12.32
CA LYS A 500 8.70 -4.60 -13.72
C LYS A 500 9.74 -4.01 -14.68
N ILE A 501 10.80 -3.39 -14.15
CA ILE A 501 11.91 -2.85 -14.95
C ILE A 501 13.12 -3.80 -14.86
N LYS A 502 13.68 -4.14 -16.02
CA LYS A 502 14.88 -4.97 -16.10
C LYS A 502 16.08 -4.22 -15.57
N ASN A 503 16.87 -4.88 -14.73
CA ASN A 503 18.04 -4.32 -14.08
C ASN A 503 19.14 -5.37 -13.94
N SER A 504 20.37 -4.94 -13.67
CA SER A 504 21.52 -5.84 -13.55
C SER A 504 21.73 -6.40 -12.14
N ALA A 505 21.00 -5.90 -11.13
CA ALA A 505 21.23 -6.23 -9.73
C ALA A 505 20.44 -7.47 -9.28
N LEU A 506 19.20 -7.62 -9.77
CA LEU A 506 18.24 -8.62 -9.34
C LEU A 506 17.55 -9.30 -10.52
N LYS A 507 17.03 -10.51 -10.30
CA LYS A 507 16.21 -11.22 -11.28
C LYS A 507 14.94 -10.43 -11.61
N GLU A 508 14.46 -10.56 -12.85
CA GLU A 508 13.20 -9.98 -13.30
C GLU A 508 12.03 -10.46 -12.42
N GLY A 509 11.11 -9.55 -12.10
CA GLY A 509 10.01 -9.81 -11.17
C GLY A 509 10.36 -9.66 -9.69
N THR A 510 11.64 -9.50 -9.32
CA THR A 510 12.04 -9.28 -7.92
C THR A 510 11.93 -7.80 -7.54
N PRO A 511 11.17 -7.43 -6.48
CA PRO A 511 11.10 -6.06 -5.96
C PRO A 511 12.49 -5.51 -5.57
N TYR A 512 12.89 -4.39 -6.16
CA TYR A 512 14.27 -3.89 -6.07
C TYR A 512 14.65 -3.32 -4.69
N TYR A 513 13.74 -2.57 -4.07
CA TYR A 513 14.00 -1.82 -2.84
C TYR A 513 13.76 -2.63 -1.55
N ASN A 514 13.24 -3.85 -1.66
CA ASN A 514 13.00 -4.70 -0.50
C ASN A 514 14.34 -5.14 0.11
N GLY A 515 14.53 -4.86 1.40
CA GLY A 515 15.77 -5.13 2.12
C GLY A 515 16.87 -4.08 1.92
N SER A 516 16.62 -3.00 1.15
CA SER A 516 17.56 -1.88 1.02
C SER A 516 17.86 -1.24 2.38
N ILE A 517 19.06 -0.67 2.52
CA ILE A 517 19.48 0.06 3.72
C ILE A 517 19.52 1.57 3.48
N TRP A 518 19.38 2.34 4.55
CA TRP A 518 19.73 3.75 4.59
C TRP A 518 21.26 3.86 4.73
N HIS A 519 21.96 3.78 3.59
CA HIS A 519 23.42 3.71 3.55
C HIS A 519 24.12 5.02 3.87
N ARG A 520 23.43 6.17 3.76
CA ARG A 520 23.97 7.48 4.09
C ARG A 520 22.94 8.34 4.82
N VAL A 521 23.31 8.81 6.01
CA VAL A 521 22.51 9.75 6.82
C VAL A 521 23.40 10.93 7.19
N VAL A 522 23.05 12.12 6.70
CA VAL A 522 23.80 13.34 6.99
C VAL A 522 22.88 14.28 7.79
N PRO A 523 23.11 14.47 9.10
CA PRO A 523 22.26 15.30 9.95
C PRO A 523 21.97 16.68 9.37
N GLY A 524 20.70 17.07 9.42
CA GLY A 524 20.19 18.31 8.82
C GLY A 524 20.16 18.30 7.29
N HIS A 525 20.93 17.46 6.59
CA HIS A 525 21.01 17.45 5.13
C HIS A 525 19.98 16.52 4.47
N VAL A 526 20.28 15.22 4.41
CA VAL A 526 19.43 14.20 3.78
C VAL A 526 19.65 12.83 4.45
N ILE A 527 18.65 11.97 4.36
CA ILE A 527 18.81 10.50 4.46
C ILE A 527 18.71 9.90 3.07
N GLN A 528 19.59 8.95 2.73
CA GLN A 528 19.72 8.39 1.39
C GLN A 528 19.70 6.86 1.43
N ALA A 529 18.97 6.27 0.49
CA ALA A 529 18.75 4.84 0.32
C ALA A 529 18.67 4.48 -1.17
N GLY A 530 18.25 3.25 -1.48
CA GLY A 530 18.00 2.78 -2.85
C GLY A 530 19.16 2.03 -3.50
N MET A 531 20.17 1.63 -2.70
CA MET A 531 21.11 0.57 -3.10
C MET A 531 20.46 -0.81 -2.93
N PRO A 532 20.65 -1.75 -3.87
CA PRO A 532 20.06 -3.07 -3.79
C PRO A 532 20.88 -3.94 -2.82
N ASN A 533 20.20 -4.66 -1.93
CA ASN A 533 20.88 -5.52 -0.96
C ASN A 533 21.17 -6.90 -1.56
N THR A 534 22.24 -7.00 -2.36
CA THR A 534 22.59 -8.21 -3.13
C THR A 534 23.83 -8.94 -2.60
N GLY A 535 24.53 -8.38 -1.61
CA GLY A 535 25.84 -8.88 -1.16
C GLY A 535 26.97 -8.75 -2.19
N LYS A 536 26.71 -8.12 -3.34
CA LYS A 536 27.70 -7.78 -4.38
C LYS A 536 27.97 -6.27 -4.37
N GLU A 537 29.14 -5.86 -4.85
CA GLU A 537 29.44 -4.45 -5.14
C GLU A 537 28.59 -3.98 -6.33
N THR A 538 27.32 -3.63 -6.07
CA THR A 538 26.41 -3.08 -7.07
C THR A 538 25.78 -1.82 -6.51
N GLU A 539 26.14 -0.68 -7.09
CA GLU A 539 25.73 0.65 -6.59
C GLU A 539 24.38 1.14 -7.17
N GLY A 540 23.81 0.44 -8.16
CA GLY A 540 22.61 0.88 -8.86
C GLY A 540 21.98 -0.18 -9.78
N PRO A 541 21.04 0.20 -10.66
CA PRO A 541 20.25 -0.76 -11.43
C PRO A 541 20.93 -1.22 -12.75
N GLY A 542 22.16 -0.77 -13.01
CA GLY A 542 22.89 -1.09 -14.24
C GLY A 542 22.55 -0.20 -15.45
N TYR A 543 21.83 0.89 -15.21
CA TYR A 543 21.54 1.91 -16.22
C TYR A 543 21.44 3.29 -15.57
N GLU A 544 21.57 4.32 -16.40
CA GLU A 544 21.37 5.73 -16.03
C GLU A 544 20.33 6.40 -16.92
N PHE A 545 19.62 7.37 -16.36
CA PHE A 545 18.65 8.19 -17.08
C PHE A 545 18.77 9.69 -16.76
N PRO A 546 18.29 10.55 -17.68
CA PRO A 546 18.38 12.00 -17.51
C PRO A 546 17.69 12.54 -16.26
N ASN A 547 18.14 13.70 -15.80
CA ASN A 547 17.37 14.53 -14.88
C ASN A 547 16.05 14.96 -15.53
N GLU A 548 15.00 14.90 -14.73
CA GLU A 548 13.68 15.46 -15.02
C GLU A 548 13.46 16.66 -14.07
N ILE A 549 13.55 17.88 -14.59
CA ILE A 549 13.49 19.10 -13.79
C ILE A 549 12.19 19.85 -14.10
N TYR A 550 11.34 20.03 -13.09
CA TYR A 550 10.14 20.86 -13.20
C TYR A 550 10.31 22.18 -12.42
N PRO A 551 10.19 23.36 -13.06
CA PRO A 551 10.54 24.64 -12.43
C PRO A 551 9.79 25.00 -11.14
N LYS A 552 8.63 24.40 -10.90
CA LYS A 552 7.81 24.65 -9.69
C LYS A 552 8.17 23.73 -8.52
N LEU A 553 9.01 22.72 -8.73
CA LEU A 553 9.50 21.85 -7.66
C LEU A 553 10.79 22.41 -7.08
N SER A 554 10.88 22.41 -5.75
CA SER A 554 12.04 22.89 -5.02
C SER A 554 12.28 22.06 -3.76
N HIS A 555 13.53 21.81 -3.45
CA HIS A 555 13.96 21.15 -2.21
C HIS A 555 13.89 22.10 -1.00
N ASN A 556 12.89 23.00 -0.93
CA ASN A 556 12.86 24.13 -0.01
C ASN A 556 12.49 23.80 1.46
N LYS A 557 12.25 22.53 1.79
CA LYS A 557 11.85 22.10 3.14
C LYS A 557 12.27 20.66 3.41
N ALA A 558 12.11 20.22 4.66
CA ALA A 558 12.26 18.82 5.05
C ALA A 558 11.14 17.95 4.43
N GLY A 559 11.44 16.68 4.20
CA GLY A 559 10.48 15.72 3.63
C GLY A 559 10.37 15.76 2.11
N MET A 560 11.24 16.46 1.39
CA MET A 560 11.26 16.45 -0.08
C MET A 560 12.03 15.21 -0.58
N LEU A 561 11.48 14.50 -1.57
CA LEU A 561 12.03 13.26 -2.13
C LEU A 561 12.76 13.53 -3.44
N GLY A 562 14.08 13.33 -3.44
CA GLY A 562 14.95 13.55 -4.59
C GLY A 562 15.69 12.30 -5.05
N MET A 563 16.04 12.25 -6.33
CA MET A 563 16.87 11.18 -6.91
C MET A 563 18.34 11.55 -6.72
N ALA A 564 19.12 10.64 -6.14
CA ALA A 564 20.57 10.80 -6.05
C ALA A 564 21.21 10.50 -7.41
N ASN A 565 22.24 11.27 -7.75
CA ASN A 565 23.03 11.10 -8.96
C ASN A 565 24.50 11.45 -8.69
N SER A 566 25.39 11.00 -9.55
CA SER A 566 26.84 11.27 -9.49
C SER A 566 27.23 12.50 -10.32
N GLY A 567 26.24 13.28 -10.73
CA GLY A 567 26.31 14.36 -11.72
C GLY A 567 24.97 14.43 -12.49
N PRO A 568 24.57 15.57 -13.07
CA PRO A 568 23.28 15.64 -13.74
C PRO A 568 23.16 14.60 -14.86
N HIS A 569 21.94 14.09 -15.02
CA HIS A 569 21.60 13.07 -16.01
C HIS A 569 22.18 11.67 -15.76
N THR A 570 22.66 11.41 -14.54
CA THR A 570 23.12 10.07 -14.08
C THR A 570 22.19 9.47 -13.02
N ASN A 571 20.88 9.75 -13.13
CA ASN A 571 19.91 9.17 -12.19
C ASN A 571 19.87 7.64 -12.33
N GLY A 572 19.70 6.94 -11.20
CA GLY A 572 19.64 5.48 -11.14
C GLY A 572 18.53 5.00 -10.20
N SER A 573 18.89 4.25 -9.17
CA SER A 573 17.93 3.74 -8.17
C SER A 573 17.96 4.48 -6.84
N GLN A 574 19.08 5.15 -6.53
CA GLN A 574 19.29 5.76 -5.22
C GLN A 574 18.48 7.04 -5.06
N PHE A 575 17.78 7.18 -3.94
CA PHE A 575 16.96 8.34 -3.63
C PHE A 575 17.28 8.87 -2.23
N TYR A 576 16.84 10.09 -1.95
CA TYR A 576 17.02 10.72 -0.65
C TYR A 576 15.79 11.49 -0.21
N ILE A 577 15.66 11.66 1.11
CA ILE A 577 14.66 12.52 1.76
C ILE A 577 15.40 13.66 2.47
N THR A 578 14.99 14.90 2.21
CA THR A 578 15.60 16.08 2.83
C THR A 578 15.24 16.20 4.31
N LEU A 579 16.20 16.67 5.12
CA LEU A 579 16.01 16.98 6.54
C LEU A 579 15.89 18.49 6.83
N GLY A 580 15.80 19.32 5.77
CA GLY A 580 15.69 20.78 5.83
C GLY A 580 15.68 21.40 4.42
N ASP A 581 15.77 22.73 4.32
CA ASP A 581 15.87 23.43 3.03
C ASP A 581 17.19 23.08 2.33
N ARG A 582 17.08 22.47 1.15
CA ARG A 582 18.14 22.10 0.23
C ARG A 582 17.88 22.63 -1.17
N SER A 583 17.21 23.77 -1.32
CA SER A 583 16.93 24.45 -2.60
C SER A 583 18.17 24.81 -3.43
N TYR A 584 19.37 24.56 -2.91
CA TYR A 584 20.62 24.61 -3.65
C TYR A 584 20.86 23.35 -4.53
N LEU A 585 20.07 22.29 -4.34
CA LEU A 585 20.05 21.09 -5.19
C LEU A 585 19.15 21.26 -6.42
N ASP A 586 18.28 22.29 -6.42
CA ASP A 586 17.33 22.55 -7.49
C ASP A 586 18.03 22.71 -8.85
N GLY A 587 17.47 22.09 -9.90
CA GLY A 587 18.03 22.09 -11.24
C GLY A 587 19.13 21.04 -11.49
N ASN A 588 19.80 20.55 -10.43
CA ASN A 588 20.87 19.55 -10.53
C ASN A 588 20.42 18.14 -10.12
N TYR A 589 19.33 18.05 -9.37
CA TYR A 589 18.73 16.79 -8.91
C TYR A 589 17.24 16.79 -9.21
N THR A 590 16.72 15.63 -9.59
CA THR A 590 15.28 15.46 -9.81
C THR A 590 14.57 15.33 -8.48
N LEU A 591 13.62 16.22 -8.23
CA LEU A 591 12.65 16.10 -7.16
C LEU A 591 11.41 15.40 -7.68
N PHE A 592 11.01 14.29 -7.05
CA PHE A 592 9.93 13.43 -7.57
C PHE A 592 8.86 13.05 -6.56
N GLY A 593 8.85 13.72 -5.41
CA GLY A 593 7.81 13.52 -4.43
C GLY A 593 8.10 14.22 -3.11
N TRP A 594 7.33 13.83 -2.09
CA TRP A 594 7.49 14.28 -0.71
C TRP A 594 6.95 13.26 0.28
N VAL A 595 7.31 13.40 1.54
CA VAL A 595 6.76 12.62 2.66
C VAL A 595 5.33 13.11 2.92
N ALA A 596 4.35 12.25 2.69
CA ALA A 596 2.94 12.48 3.01
C ALA A 596 2.64 12.15 4.48
N GLU A 597 3.25 11.08 5.01
CA GLU A 597 3.11 10.64 6.41
C GLU A 597 4.42 10.04 6.93
N GLY A 598 4.64 10.09 8.24
CA GLY A 598 5.80 9.46 8.89
C GLY A 598 7.07 10.31 8.91
N MET A 599 6.94 11.64 8.96
CA MET A 599 8.10 12.53 9.12
C MET A 599 8.81 12.32 10.47
N ASP A 600 8.08 11.94 11.53
CA ASP A 600 8.68 11.55 12.80
C ASP A 600 9.53 10.27 12.67
N ILE A 601 9.13 9.35 11.79
CA ILE A 601 9.90 8.14 11.46
C ILE A 601 11.15 8.50 10.66
N VAL A 602 11.03 9.38 9.66
CA VAL A 602 12.18 9.94 8.91
C VAL A 602 13.24 10.49 9.87
N ASN A 603 12.82 11.25 10.89
CA ASN A 603 13.73 11.83 11.89
C ASN A 603 14.36 10.80 12.85
N LYS A 604 13.81 9.58 12.94
CA LYS A 604 14.35 8.48 13.76
C LYS A 604 15.33 7.57 13.00
N ILE A 605 15.41 7.70 11.67
CA ILE A 605 16.30 6.90 10.83
C ILE A 605 17.76 7.24 11.14
N VAL A 606 18.57 6.20 11.34
CA VAL A 606 20.03 6.27 11.43
C VAL A 606 20.68 5.42 10.33
N GLN A 607 21.96 5.66 10.05
CA GLN A 607 22.68 4.91 9.04
C GLN A 607 22.66 3.40 9.36
N GLY A 608 22.34 2.58 8.37
CA GLY A 608 22.22 1.12 8.49
C GLY A 608 20.82 0.62 8.82
N ASP A 609 19.86 1.49 9.13
CA ASP A 609 18.45 1.10 9.22
C ASP A 609 17.94 0.51 7.89
N THR A 610 16.93 -0.36 7.96
CA THR A 610 16.47 -1.16 6.83
C THR A 610 15.09 -0.76 6.35
N ILE A 611 14.91 -0.75 5.03
CA ILE A 611 13.62 -0.76 4.35
C ILE A 611 13.26 -2.23 4.14
N LYS A 612 12.35 -2.77 4.96
CA LYS A 612 11.94 -4.18 4.88
C LYS A 612 11.18 -4.46 3.59
N SER A 613 10.25 -3.58 3.24
CA SER A 613 9.50 -3.66 1.99
C SER A 613 9.02 -2.30 1.51
N VAL A 614 8.74 -2.20 0.21
CA VAL A 614 8.08 -1.05 -0.40
C VAL A 614 6.82 -1.51 -1.14
N SER A 615 5.72 -0.77 -0.97
CA SER A 615 4.47 -1.04 -1.69
C SER A 615 3.89 0.21 -2.33
N ILE A 616 3.31 0.07 -3.52
CA ILE A 616 2.71 1.18 -4.28
C ILE A 616 1.19 1.16 -4.14
N THR A 617 0.62 2.30 -3.76
CA THR A 617 -0.82 2.54 -3.72
C THR A 617 -1.17 3.61 -4.75
N ARG A 618 -2.14 3.33 -5.63
CA ARG A 618 -2.67 4.28 -6.61
C ARG A 618 -4.10 4.65 -6.21
N ILE A 619 -4.38 5.95 -6.10
CA ILE A 619 -5.68 6.49 -5.70
C ILE A 619 -6.18 7.42 -6.81
N GLY A 620 -7.39 7.16 -7.33
CA GLY A 620 -8.01 7.95 -8.40
C GLY A 620 -7.71 7.42 -9.80
N GLU A 621 -8.54 7.82 -10.77
CA GLU A 621 -8.53 7.29 -12.14
C GLU A 621 -7.19 7.55 -12.86
N LYS A 622 -6.66 8.77 -12.79
CA LYS A 622 -5.38 9.12 -13.43
C LYS A 622 -4.21 8.30 -12.88
N ALA A 623 -4.13 8.16 -11.56
CA ALA A 623 -3.09 7.38 -10.89
C ALA A 623 -3.18 5.89 -11.26
N ASN A 624 -4.40 5.33 -11.31
CA ASN A 624 -4.63 3.94 -11.71
C ASN A 624 -4.22 3.66 -13.16
N LYS A 625 -4.36 4.64 -14.07
CA LYS A 625 -3.89 4.53 -15.47
C LYS A 625 -2.37 4.65 -15.62
N PHE A 626 -1.65 5.06 -14.57
CA PHE A 626 -0.19 5.14 -14.58
C PHE A 626 0.43 3.76 -14.33
N GLU A 627 0.42 2.94 -15.37
CA GLU A 627 1.07 1.63 -15.39
C GLU A 627 2.46 1.72 -16.00
N VAL A 628 3.41 1.03 -15.37
CA VAL A 628 4.83 1.05 -15.77
C VAL A 628 5.22 -0.32 -16.28
N THR A 629 5.85 -0.36 -17.45
CA THR A 629 6.55 -1.53 -18.00
C THR A 629 7.99 -1.14 -18.32
N ASP A 630 8.89 -2.11 -18.51
CA ASP A 630 10.25 -1.80 -18.97
C ASP A 630 10.20 -1.01 -20.29
N GLU A 631 9.37 -1.42 -21.25
CA GLU A 631 9.23 -0.72 -22.54
C GLU A 631 8.75 0.74 -22.38
N SER A 632 7.70 0.98 -21.59
CA SER A 632 7.17 2.34 -21.41
C SER A 632 8.20 3.25 -20.73
N PHE A 633 8.95 2.73 -19.77
CA PHE A 633 10.05 3.45 -19.14
C PHE A 633 11.19 3.75 -20.12
N ARG A 634 11.68 2.75 -20.88
CA ARG A 634 12.78 2.96 -21.85
C ARG A 634 12.41 3.99 -22.91
N LYS A 635 11.15 4.02 -23.34
CA LYS A 635 10.65 5.06 -24.25
C LYS A 635 10.81 6.46 -23.65
N MET A 636 10.34 6.68 -22.42
CA MET A 636 10.50 7.98 -21.73
C MET A 636 11.98 8.37 -21.60
N VAL A 637 12.86 7.42 -21.26
CA VAL A 637 14.31 7.66 -21.15
C VAL A 637 14.91 8.09 -22.49
N ASN A 638 14.54 7.42 -23.59
CA ASN A 638 15.06 7.75 -24.91
C ASN A 638 14.61 9.15 -25.37
N GLU A 639 13.35 9.50 -25.14
CA GLU A 639 12.82 10.85 -25.41
C GLU A 639 13.54 11.91 -24.57
N ALA A 640 13.79 11.65 -23.29
CA ALA A 640 14.52 12.55 -22.41
C ALA A 640 15.98 12.73 -22.86
N LYS A 641 16.67 11.64 -23.25
CA LYS A 641 18.05 11.69 -23.77
C LYS A 641 18.14 12.53 -25.05
N ALA A 642 17.16 12.42 -25.95
CA ALA A 642 17.09 13.23 -27.15
C ALA A 642 16.95 14.73 -26.82
N LYS A 643 16.13 15.09 -25.82
CA LYS A 643 15.99 16.49 -25.36
C LYS A 643 17.28 17.03 -24.76
N VAL A 644 17.95 16.26 -23.89
CA VAL A 644 19.25 16.66 -23.32
C VAL A 644 20.26 16.95 -24.42
N LYS A 645 20.37 16.07 -25.42
CA LYS A 645 21.28 16.28 -26.55
C LYS A 645 20.99 17.60 -27.29
N LEU A 646 19.72 17.93 -27.53
CA LEU A 646 19.33 19.19 -28.17
C LEU A 646 19.67 20.41 -27.30
N GLU A 647 19.51 20.31 -25.98
CA GLU A 647 19.88 21.38 -25.03
C GLU A 647 21.40 21.58 -24.98
N GLU A 648 22.18 20.51 -25.01
CA GLU A 648 23.64 20.57 -25.08
C GLU A 648 24.13 21.23 -26.38
N GLU A 649 23.54 20.86 -27.52
CA GLU A 649 23.83 21.49 -28.81
C GLU A 649 23.48 22.98 -28.82
N LYS A 650 22.35 23.36 -28.20
CA LYS A 650 21.96 24.76 -28.04
C LYS A 650 22.92 25.52 -27.11
N ARG A 651 23.27 24.94 -25.95
CA ARG A 651 24.23 25.52 -25.01
C ARG A 651 25.57 25.79 -25.69
N ALA A 652 26.09 24.83 -26.46
CA ALA A 652 27.34 24.99 -27.17
C ALA A 652 27.32 26.19 -28.14
N LYS A 653 26.21 26.38 -28.88
CA LYS A 653 26.01 27.54 -29.76
C LYS A 653 25.93 28.85 -28.98
N ASP A 654 25.19 28.86 -27.87
CA ASP A 654 25.04 30.05 -27.01
C ASP A 654 26.39 30.43 -26.37
N GLU A 655 27.18 29.45 -25.92
CA GLU A 655 28.54 29.67 -25.40
C GLU A 655 29.46 30.24 -26.48
N GLU A 656 29.42 29.71 -27.70
CA GLU A 656 30.22 30.23 -28.81
C GLU A 656 29.87 31.69 -29.13
N ALA A 657 28.58 32.04 -29.13
CA ALA A 657 28.13 33.41 -29.33
C ALA A 657 28.56 34.33 -28.19
N ALA A 658 28.43 33.89 -26.93
CA ALA A 658 28.87 34.64 -25.75
C ALA A 658 30.38 34.89 -25.76
N ILE A 659 31.17 33.87 -26.13
CA ILE A 659 32.63 33.96 -26.29
C ILE A 659 32.99 35.04 -27.33
N LYS A 660 32.39 35.00 -28.53
CA LYS A 660 32.66 35.98 -29.60
C LYS A 660 32.35 37.41 -29.16
N LYS A 661 31.32 37.58 -28.33
CA LYS A 661 30.92 38.89 -27.79
C LYS A 661 31.85 39.39 -26.69
N LEU A 662 32.27 38.51 -25.77
CA LEU A 662 33.02 38.89 -24.57
C LEU A 662 34.52 39.07 -24.82
N LEU A 663 35.11 38.26 -25.72
CA LEU A 663 36.53 38.30 -26.05
C LEU A 663 36.74 38.25 -27.58
N PRO A 664 36.46 39.34 -28.32
CA PRO A 664 36.51 39.34 -29.79
C PRO A 664 37.92 39.13 -30.36
N LYS A 665 38.97 39.36 -29.55
CA LYS A 665 40.39 39.18 -29.91
C LYS A 665 41.07 38.06 -29.11
N ALA A 666 40.29 37.10 -28.59
CA ALA A 666 40.80 36.05 -27.71
C ALA A 666 41.95 35.24 -28.35
N LYS A 667 43.04 35.05 -27.61
CA LYS A 667 43.98 33.97 -27.84
C LYS A 667 43.37 32.67 -27.31
N THR A 668 43.64 31.54 -27.96
CA THR A 668 43.16 30.21 -27.52
C THR A 668 44.35 29.34 -27.13
N THR A 669 44.33 28.74 -25.94
CA THR A 669 45.35 27.79 -25.50
C THR A 669 45.15 26.42 -26.16
N LYS A 670 46.11 25.50 -26.01
CA LYS A 670 46.01 24.13 -26.55
C LYS A 670 44.84 23.34 -25.95
N SER A 671 44.48 23.63 -24.70
CA SER A 671 43.36 22.98 -23.99
C SER A 671 41.99 23.60 -24.31
N GLY A 672 41.97 24.72 -25.05
CA GLY A 672 40.73 25.39 -25.48
C GLY A 672 40.32 26.58 -24.62
N ILE A 673 41.14 27.01 -23.65
CA ILE A 673 40.89 28.23 -22.86
C ILE A 673 41.05 29.45 -23.75
N LYS A 674 40.10 30.38 -23.68
CA LYS A 674 40.13 31.62 -24.46
C LYS A 674 40.45 32.80 -23.56
N TYR A 675 41.44 33.62 -23.90
CA TYR A 675 41.85 34.71 -23.02
C TYR A 675 42.32 35.97 -23.75
N GLU A 676 42.30 37.09 -23.03
CA GLU A 676 42.84 38.38 -23.43
C GLU A 676 43.65 38.98 -22.28
N ILE A 677 44.83 39.54 -22.60
CA ILE A 677 45.69 40.20 -21.63
C ILE A 677 45.18 41.64 -21.49
N LEU A 678 44.71 41.99 -20.29
CA LEU A 678 44.19 43.32 -19.96
C LEU A 678 45.32 44.28 -19.54
N LYS A 679 46.37 43.74 -18.92
CA LYS A 679 47.58 44.46 -18.52
C LYS A 679 48.78 43.52 -18.63
N GLU A 680 49.79 43.91 -19.39
CA GLU A 680 51.02 43.14 -19.55
C GLU A 680 51.83 43.11 -18.24
N GLY A 681 52.31 41.92 -17.88
CA GLY A 681 53.27 41.74 -16.78
C GLY A 681 54.72 41.76 -17.26
N SER A 682 55.66 41.74 -16.32
CA SER A 682 57.11 41.74 -16.61
C SER A 682 57.81 40.53 -15.99
N GLY A 683 59.01 40.23 -16.50
CA GLY A 683 59.82 39.09 -16.05
C GLY A 683 59.47 37.75 -16.72
N ASP A 684 60.04 36.68 -16.17
CA ASP A 684 59.88 35.31 -16.64
C ASP A 684 58.57 34.69 -16.16
N LYS A 685 58.09 33.68 -16.90
CA LYS A 685 56.96 32.84 -16.48
C LYS A 685 57.36 31.99 -15.27
N PRO A 686 56.41 31.66 -14.37
CA PRO A 686 56.72 30.86 -13.19
C PRO A 686 57.12 29.43 -13.57
N LYS A 687 58.01 28.84 -12.77
CA LYS A 687 58.42 27.44 -12.89
C LYS A 687 57.56 26.57 -11.97
N SER A 688 57.53 25.26 -12.21
CA SER A 688 56.88 24.32 -11.28
C SER A 688 57.46 24.50 -9.87
N GLY A 689 56.58 24.59 -8.87
CA GLY A 689 56.95 24.86 -7.48
C GLY A 689 57.03 26.35 -7.10
N SER A 690 56.99 27.29 -8.05
CA SER A 690 56.89 28.73 -7.75
C SER A 690 55.61 29.05 -6.97
N VAL A 691 55.68 30.03 -6.06
CA VAL A 691 54.52 30.49 -5.28
C VAL A 691 54.02 31.82 -5.86
N LEU A 692 52.78 31.83 -6.33
CA LEU A 692 52.13 32.98 -6.94
C LEU A 692 51.20 33.66 -5.94
N ARG A 693 51.20 34.99 -5.88
CA ARG A 693 50.13 35.74 -5.21
C ARG A 693 49.10 36.19 -6.21
N VAL A 694 47.89 35.69 -6.05
CA VAL A 694 46.82 35.79 -7.05
C VAL A 694 45.56 36.34 -6.40
N SER A 695 44.79 37.11 -7.16
CA SER A 695 43.38 37.37 -6.87
C SER A 695 42.57 37.26 -8.16
N TYR A 696 41.29 36.90 -8.06
CA TYR A 696 40.42 36.90 -9.24
C TYR A 696 38.97 37.23 -8.90
N LYS A 697 38.27 37.79 -9.89
CA LYS A 697 36.80 37.81 -9.96
C LYS A 697 36.34 36.84 -11.03
N GLY A 698 35.19 36.23 -10.87
CA GLY A 698 34.62 35.35 -11.89
C GLY A 698 33.10 35.44 -11.98
N THR A 699 32.56 34.93 -13.09
CA THR A 699 31.12 34.76 -13.31
C THR A 699 30.87 33.57 -14.25
N ALA A 700 29.64 33.07 -14.31
CA ALA A 700 29.28 32.07 -15.32
C ALA A 700 29.16 32.72 -16.72
N LEU A 701 29.54 31.99 -17.77
CA LEU A 701 29.59 32.53 -19.13
C LEU A 701 28.20 32.92 -19.66
N LEU A 702 27.19 32.10 -19.40
CA LEU A 702 25.83 32.27 -19.94
C LEU A 702 24.83 32.87 -18.96
N LYS A 703 25.20 33.04 -17.69
CA LYS A 703 24.32 33.54 -16.64
C LYS A 703 25.11 34.48 -15.74
N ASP A 704 24.50 35.60 -15.34
CA ASP A 704 25.14 36.50 -14.39
C ASP A 704 25.18 35.85 -13.00
N PHE A 705 26.34 35.33 -12.63
CA PHE A 705 26.57 34.56 -11.42
C PHE A 705 27.95 34.89 -10.84
N PRO A 706 28.12 36.07 -10.23
CA PRO A 706 29.43 36.55 -9.80
C PRO A 706 29.97 35.80 -8.57
N PHE A 707 31.29 35.64 -8.53
CA PHE A 707 32.04 35.12 -7.39
C PHE A 707 33.47 35.69 -7.38
N VAL A 708 34.17 35.52 -6.27
CA VAL A 708 35.54 36.02 -6.08
C VAL A 708 36.44 34.96 -5.43
N SER A 709 37.75 35.16 -5.49
CA SER A 709 38.73 34.33 -4.77
C SER A 709 38.64 34.56 -3.26
N SER A 710 38.71 33.49 -2.48
CA SER A 710 38.93 33.54 -1.03
C SER A 710 40.39 33.27 -0.66
N SER A 711 40.79 33.68 0.54
CA SER A 711 42.07 33.32 1.17
C SER A 711 42.20 31.83 1.50
N GLU A 712 41.11 31.06 1.43
CA GLU A 712 41.09 29.60 1.58
C GLU A 712 41.55 28.92 0.28
N ASP A 713 42.86 28.98 0.00
CA ASP A 713 43.49 28.39 -1.20
C ASP A 713 42.89 28.87 -2.53
N GLY A 714 42.29 30.07 -2.57
CA GLY A 714 41.73 30.63 -3.80
C GLY A 714 40.42 29.97 -4.24
N LYS A 715 39.69 29.28 -3.35
CA LYS A 715 38.37 28.71 -3.68
C LYS A 715 37.36 29.81 -4.01
N PRO A 716 36.45 29.59 -4.98
CA PRO A 716 35.48 30.60 -5.34
C PRO A 716 34.40 30.74 -4.26
N THR A 717 33.97 31.97 -4.01
CA THR A 717 32.88 32.28 -3.07
C THR A 717 32.08 33.49 -3.55
N ASN A 718 30.78 33.52 -3.25
CA ASN A 718 29.92 34.70 -3.43
C ASN A 718 29.58 35.36 -2.08
N TYR A 719 30.22 34.94 -0.99
CA TYR A 719 30.00 35.52 0.33
C TYR A 719 30.85 36.77 0.61
N LEU A 720 31.72 37.14 -0.33
CA LEU A 720 32.64 38.26 -0.27
C LEU A 720 32.37 39.22 -1.44
N ASP A 721 32.42 40.52 -1.18
CA ASP A 721 32.22 41.56 -2.20
C ASP A 721 33.50 41.87 -2.99
N VAL A 722 34.67 41.61 -2.38
CA VAL A 722 35.99 41.86 -2.94
C VAL A 722 36.84 40.59 -2.96
N PRO A 723 37.66 40.38 -4.00
CA PRO A 723 38.53 39.22 -4.08
C PRO A 723 39.66 39.31 -3.04
N GLU A 724 39.85 38.24 -2.29
CA GLU A 724 40.98 38.08 -1.40
C GLU A 724 42.19 37.55 -2.16
N VAL A 725 43.39 37.96 -1.73
CA VAL A 725 44.66 37.48 -2.26
C VAL A 725 45.01 36.15 -1.62
N PHE A 726 45.39 35.17 -2.43
CA PHE A 726 45.83 33.85 -1.97
C PHE A 726 47.17 33.46 -2.57
N ASN A 727 47.86 32.51 -1.93
CA ASN A 727 49.09 31.92 -2.45
C ASN A 727 48.76 30.65 -3.23
N TYR A 728 49.27 30.53 -4.45
CA TYR A 728 49.11 29.37 -5.30
C TYR A 728 50.47 28.78 -5.66
N THR A 729 50.66 27.47 -5.47
CA THR A 729 51.90 26.79 -5.86
C THR A 729 51.72 26.15 -7.23
N VAL A 730 52.55 26.56 -8.19
CA VAL A 730 52.50 26.03 -9.56
C VAL A 730 52.77 24.53 -9.57
N GLY A 731 51.90 23.78 -10.24
CA GLY A 731 51.94 22.31 -10.26
C GLY A 731 51.13 21.65 -9.14
N THR A 732 50.45 22.43 -8.29
CA THR A 732 49.46 21.90 -7.34
C THR A 732 48.06 22.30 -7.80
N THR A 733 47.27 21.33 -8.31
CA THR A 733 45.88 21.63 -8.71
C THR A 733 45.03 21.88 -7.48
N LYS A 734 44.83 23.16 -7.17
CA LYS A 734 44.09 23.62 -5.99
C LYS A 734 42.73 24.24 -6.30
N ILE A 735 42.51 24.78 -7.51
CA ILE A 735 41.28 25.53 -7.84
C ILE A 735 40.48 24.82 -8.93
N ASN A 736 40.99 24.82 -10.16
CA ASN A 736 40.55 23.99 -11.28
C ASN A 736 41.65 23.95 -12.36
N PRO A 737 41.66 22.92 -13.23
CA PRO A 737 42.70 22.75 -14.25
C PRO A 737 42.90 23.96 -15.18
N GLY A 738 41.82 24.65 -15.54
CA GLY A 738 41.90 25.79 -16.44
C GLY A 738 42.60 27.00 -15.83
N LEU A 739 42.31 27.29 -14.56
CA LEU A 739 42.97 28.38 -13.84
C LEU A 739 44.45 28.05 -13.58
N ASP A 740 44.77 26.79 -13.29
CA ASP A 740 46.14 26.31 -13.12
C ASP A 740 46.99 26.56 -14.39
N GLU A 741 46.42 26.25 -15.56
CA GLU A 741 47.06 26.48 -16.86
C GLU A 741 47.29 27.98 -17.11
N ILE A 742 46.29 28.81 -16.85
CA ILE A 742 46.39 30.26 -17.03
C ILE A 742 47.49 30.84 -16.12
N LEU A 743 47.48 30.49 -14.84
CA LEU A 743 48.43 31.01 -13.85
C LEU A 743 49.87 30.61 -14.16
N SER A 744 50.07 29.41 -14.70
CA SER A 744 51.39 28.93 -15.13
C SER A 744 51.95 29.68 -16.34
N ASP A 745 51.08 30.36 -17.11
CA ASP A 745 51.44 31.10 -18.32
C ASP A 745 51.53 32.63 -18.11
N MET A 746 51.07 33.14 -16.97
CA MET A 746 51.07 34.57 -16.64
C MET A 746 52.43 35.07 -16.11
N LYS A 747 52.67 36.38 -16.24
CA LYS A 747 53.84 37.08 -15.68
C LYS A 747 53.48 37.92 -14.45
N SER A 748 54.48 38.25 -13.64
CA SER A 748 54.32 39.13 -12.48
C SER A 748 53.72 40.49 -12.89
N GLY A 749 52.66 40.94 -12.20
CA GLY A 749 51.94 42.17 -12.48
C GLY A 749 50.92 42.10 -13.63
N GLU A 750 50.74 40.93 -14.26
CA GLU A 750 49.81 40.72 -15.37
C GLU A 750 48.36 40.65 -14.90
N LYS A 751 47.45 41.24 -15.69
CA LYS A 751 46.00 41.07 -15.53
C LYS A 751 45.42 40.43 -16.79
N ARG A 752 44.63 39.37 -16.64
CA ARG A 752 44.10 38.58 -17.75
C ARG A 752 42.61 38.30 -17.57
N LYS A 753 41.85 38.39 -18.66
CA LYS A 753 40.47 37.89 -18.72
C LYS A 753 40.46 36.57 -19.47
N ALA A 754 39.87 35.53 -18.90
CA ALA A 754 39.87 34.20 -19.48
C ALA A 754 38.50 33.53 -19.37
N ILE A 755 38.11 32.79 -20.41
CA ILE A 755 36.95 31.93 -20.44
C ILE A 755 37.47 30.50 -20.36
N VAL A 756 37.16 29.83 -19.26
CA VAL A 756 37.51 28.45 -18.98
C VAL A 756 36.28 27.59 -19.31
N PRO A 757 36.36 26.67 -20.30
CA PRO A 757 35.26 25.78 -20.62
C PRO A 757 34.94 24.87 -19.44
N PHE A 758 33.68 24.44 -19.31
CA PHE A 758 33.23 23.67 -18.14
C PHE A 758 34.09 22.41 -17.87
N THR A 759 34.63 21.77 -18.91
CA THR A 759 35.52 20.58 -18.80
C THR A 759 36.84 20.86 -18.09
N LEU A 760 37.32 22.09 -18.12
CA LEU A 760 38.53 22.55 -17.42
C LEU A 760 38.21 23.36 -16.16
N ALA A 761 36.94 23.72 -15.95
CA ALA A 761 36.44 24.32 -14.72
C ALA A 761 36.06 23.22 -13.71
N TYR A 762 34.78 23.11 -13.34
CA TYR A 762 34.29 22.13 -12.35
C TYR A 762 33.53 20.94 -12.96
N GLY A 763 33.55 20.81 -14.29
CA GLY A 763 33.07 19.64 -15.01
C GLY A 763 31.60 19.30 -14.78
N ASN A 764 31.32 18.01 -14.82
CA ASN A 764 29.97 17.45 -14.67
C ASN A 764 29.47 17.46 -13.22
N ASN A 765 30.36 17.67 -12.25
CA ASN A 765 30.01 17.62 -10.84
C ASN A 765 29.73 19.01 -10.26
N GLY A 766 30.23 20.08 -10.91
CA GLY A 766 30.14 21.43 -10.38
C GLY A 766 31.01 21.62 -9.12
N PHE A 767 30.87 22.77 -8.48
CA PHE A 767 31.55 23.09 -7.22
C PHE A 767 30.54 23.38 -6.13
N TYR A 768 30.76 22.80 -4.95
CA TYR A 768 29.93 23.04 -3.77
C TYR A 768 30.82 23.57 -2.64
N ALA A 769 30.70 24.85 -2.32
CA ALA A 769 31.48 25.48 -1.25
C ALA A 769 31.21 24.86 0.12
N LYS A 770 32.04 25.15 1.12
CA LYS A 770 31.71 24.79 2.51
C LYS A 770 30.41 25.48 2.93
N MET A 771 29.64 24.80 3.77
CA MET A 771 28.43 25.38 4.36
C MET A 771 28.84 26.51 5.30
N VAL A 772 28.18 27.65 5.18
CA VAL A 772 28.31 28.78 6.10
C VAL A 772 26.96 28.91 6.81
N GLU A 773 26.99 28.93 8.14
CA GLU A 773 25.78 29.01 8.95
C GLU A 773 24.96 30.26 8.59
N GLY A 774 23.64 30.10 8.47
CA GLY A 774 22.73 31.18 8.09
C GLY A 774 22.78 31.61 6.62
N LYS A 775 23.65 31.04 5.77
CA LYS A 775 23.74 31.35 4.34
C LYS A 775 23.39 30.15 3.45
N LYS A 776 22.75 30.41 2.31
CA LYS A 776 22.54 29.39 1.26
C LYS A 776 23.89 28.96 0.70
N ARG A 777 24.11 27.66 0.57
CA ARG A 777 25.37 27.09 0.05
C ARG A 777 25.69 27.66 -1.33
N PHE A 778 26.86 28.27 -1.47
CA PHE A 778 27.40 28.70 -2.76
C PHE A 778 27.74 27.47 -3.62
N ILE A 779 27.24 27.48 -4.86
CA ILE A 779 27.42 26.39 -5.82
C ILE A 779 27.72 26.98 -7.18
N ILE A 780 28.74 26.44 -7.85
CA ILE A 780 28.87 26.60 -9.30
C ILE A 780 28.23 25.36 -9.93
N PRO A 781 27.13 25.51 -10.69
CA PRO A 781 26.43 24.37 -11.24
C PRO A 781 27.32 23.52 -12.15
N PRO A 782 27.07 22.22 -12.28
CA PRO A 782 27.58 21.39 -13.37
C PRO A 782 27.47 22.04 -14.74
N PHE A 783 28.37 21.66 -15.65
CA PHE A 783 28.38 22.15 -17.04
C PHE A 783 28.45 23.68 -17.18
N THR A 784 29.01 24.36 -16.19
CA THR A 784 29.17 25.82 -16.21
C THR A 784 30.56 26.19 -16.70
N SER A 785 30.66 26.80 -17.88
CA SER A 785 31.85 27.50 -18.32
C SER A 785 31.98 28.83 -17.57
N LEU A 786 33.20 29.19 -17.17
CA LEU A 786 33.47 30.31 -16.27
C LEU A 786 34.29 31.39 -16.95
N VAL A 787 33.95 32.64 -16.68
CA VAL A 787 34.74 33.81 -17.03
C VAL A 787 35.50 34.25 -15.79
N TYR A 788 36.82 34.41 -15.90
CA TYR A 788 37.68 34.91 -14.85
C TYR A 788 38.35 36.21 -15.28
N GLU A 789 38.47 37.16 -14.36
CA GLU A 789 39.38 38.30 -14.43
C GLU A 789 40.42 38.12 -13.31
N ILE A 790 41.64 37.77 -13.72
CA ILE A 790 42.72 37.28 -12.86
C ILE A 790 43.80 38.35 -12.80
N GLU A 791 44.33 38.57 -11.61
CA GLU A 791 45.47 39.45 -11.37
C GLU A 791 46.58 38.68 -10.65
N LEU A 792 47.73 38.53 -11.31
CA LEU A 792 48.94 37.95 -10.74
C LEU A 792 49.79 39.08 -10.17
N LEU A 793 49.81 39.21 -8.84
CA LEU A 793 50.46 40.33 -8.15
C LEU A 793 51.98 40.19 -8.13
N GLU A 794 52.47 39.02 -7.72
CA GLU A 794 53.90 38.71 -7.65
C GLU A 794 54.16 37.20 -7.76
N ILE A 795 55.35 36.86 -8.27
CA ILE A 795 55.93 35.52 -8.25
C ILE A 795 56.99 35.53 -7.14
N LYS A 796 56.83 34.67 -6.12
CA LYS A 796 57.77 34.53 -4.99
C LYS A 796 58.84 33.49 -5.25
#